data_AF-I3YFU8-F1
#
_entry.id   AF-I3YFU8-F1
#
_cell.length_a   1.000
_cell.length_b   1.000
_cell.length_c   1.000
_cell.angle_alpha   90.00
_cell.angle_beta   90.00
_cell.angle_gamma   90.00
#
_symmetry.space_group_name_H-M   'P 1'
#
loop_
_entity.id
_entity.type
_entity.pdbx_description
1 polymer ?
#
loop_
_entity_poly.entity_id
_entity_poly.type
_entity_poly.pdbx_seq_one_letter_code
_entity_poly.pdbx_strand_id
1 'polypeptide(L)'
;MTLNAVMIESLFERLDDGSQLRKLSLLGIQRNAWNLPHVGEVVRDSDAAEALDILFLRVPLAPEQSIEFRFDGDYRVQALPAGGWLLHCESGSGSHYWIPVLPRAHTVDDQGHLLTENVSEILGLELTPERLQVQLRSLSGGLLDVVVVKIAPAQAGLLDELSRFNSLETQRYFLYASHGIYRKPADLFHHLVHGRLYNGETAWPTGWRIHDELEAYALYLILSGLEQATGKILYGFLKRLVVMAIVDRQRDDGGWYHGEWTKGMECHVRLHCGGMHLLATALEERDDPVVKDKLRAATEFIARLVDQTDLGAWFLHDTLELSRETMNQGPFAWHASRALGKSATNMMVLNTHLDTVIAVDRYRRLTGDARFDELIASAQRATTAILAQRPFEPLYRWLYQLIDLTFLPVAQARSLPLPVRAVKRMTWKYLIPRMHYIRSWWPRLVMPNGYIDRALSLTGVSHAYQTVNLWDLVRYRRRFADPSLGDVIDKALHYTQETPIGAFWVEDRKKGHALGFWADALWHLCMADPDPRYRCWLAEALLLSIDGGWGVPPAVLGANTEAVSPAARLACPAAADPRLVVVNLSMGEHREFLVVNPTRVAIALTWEEAVGSSLQWSASDGTKARESMQVPPRGWVWGQ
;
A
#
# COMPACT_ATOMS: atom_id res chain seq x y z
N MET A 1 13.79 12.57 -36.43
CA MET A 1 12.56 13.05 -37.10
C MET A 1 11.63 13.55 -36.00
N THR A 2 11.18 14.79 -36.07
CA THR A 2 10.29 15.38 -35.04
C THR A 2 8.84 15.15 -35.43
N LEU A 3 8.01 14.65 -34.51
CA LEU A 3 6.55 14.61 -34.71
C LEU A 3 5.95 16.02 -34.70
N ASN A 4 4.71 16.15 -35.17
CA ASN A 4 3.96 17.39 -35.03
C ASN A 4 3.87 17.80 -33.56
N ALA A 5 3.90 19.10 -33.31
CA ALA A 5 3.77 19.64 -31.97
C ALA A 5 2.39 19.31 -31.37
N VAL A 6 2.39 18.88 -30.12
CA VAL A 6 1.20 18.60 -29.33
C VAL A 6 0.88 19.83 -28.49
N MET A 7 -0.23 20.49 -28.81
CA MET A 7 -0.74 21.65 -28.08
C MET A 7 -1.55 21.18 -26.86
N ILE A 8 -1.03 21.37 -25.66
CA ILE A 8 -1.62 20.78 -24.44
C ILE A 8 -2.99 21.39 -24.13
N GLU A 9 -3.15 22.70 -24.28
CA GLU A 9 -4.41 23.43 -24.07
C GLU A 9 -5.53 22.85 -24.93
N SER A 10 -5.22 22.57 -26.20
CA SER A 10 -6.19 22.04 -27.15
C SER A 10 -6.73 20.67 -26.75
N LEU A 11 -5.96 19.88 -26.00
CA LEU A 11 -6.38 18.57 -25.49
C LEU A 11 -7.29 18.68 -24.26
N PHE A 12 -7.23 19.79 -23.52
CA PHE A 12 -8.19 20.11 -22.46
C PHE A 12 -9.47 20.77 -23.01
N GLU A 13 -9.43 21.43 -24.17
CA GLU A 13 -10.57 22.15 -24.74
C GLU A 13 -11.39 21.34 -25.74
N ARG A 14 -10.71 20.52 -26.57
CA ARG A 14 -11.39 19.59 -27.46
C ARG A 14 -11.83 18.37 -26.65
N LEU A 15 -12.80 17.63 -27.19
CA LEU A 15 -13.05 16.19 -26.97
C LEU A 15 -14.48 15.76 -26.53
N ASP A 16 -15.47 16.65 -26.60
CA ASP A 16 -16.90 16.27 -26.51
C ASP A 16 -17.57 16.21 -27.90
N ASP A 17 -16.87 15.65 -28.90
CA ASP A 17 -17.38 15.46 -30.27
C ASP A 17 -18.08 14.11 -30.49
N GLY A 18 -18.24 13.30 -29.43
CA GLY A 18 -18.84 11.98 -29.49
C GLY A 18 -17.91 10.84 -29.93
N SER A 19 -16.63 11.11 -30.20
CA SER A 19 -15.63 10.09 -30.60
C SER A 19 -14.96 9.34 -29.43
N GLN A 20 -15.49 9.50 -28.20
CA GLN A 20 -14.95 8.91 -26.98
C GLN A 20 -14.93 7.38 -27.05
N LEU A 21 -13.77 6.77 -26.78
CA LEU A 21 -13.63 5.32 -26.68
C LEU A 21 -14.22 4.79 -25.37
N ARG A 22 -14.15 5.60 -24.31
CA ARG A 22 -14.57 5.21 -22.97
C ARG A 22 -15.01 6.42 -22.16
N LYS A 23 -16.09 6.24 -21.38
CA LYS A 23 -16.60 7.21 -20.42
C LYS A 23 -16.95 6.50 -19.11
N LEU A 24 -16.47 7.03 -17.99
CA LEU A 24 -16.72 6.51 -16.64
C LEU A 24 -16.89 7.69 -15.69
N SER A 25 -17.85 7.63 -14.78
CA SER A 25 -18.03 8.66 -13.76
C SER A 25 -18.27 8.04 -12.40
N LEU A 26 -17.56 8.52 -11.39
CA LEU A 26 -17.70 8.12 -9.99
C LEU A 26 -17.10 9.20 -9.09
N LEU A 27 -17.66 9.35 -7.89
CA LEU A 27 -17.19 10.26 -6.84
C LEU A 27 -17.02 11.73 -7.29
N GLY A 28 -17.75 12.15 -8.32
CA GLY A 28 -17.66 13.50 -8.90
C GLY A 28 -16.58 13.67 -9.99
N ILE A 29 -15.77 12.65 -10.25
CA ILE A 29 -14.81 12.64 -11.35
C ILE A 29 -15.45 12.01 -12.59
N GLN A 30 -15.20 12.61 -13.75
CA GLN A 30 -15.52 12.04 -15.06
C GLN A 30 -14.23 11.70 -15.79
N ARG A 31 -14.02 10.41 -16.07
CA ARG A 31 -12.96 9.89 -16.94
C ARG A 31 -13.49 9.78 -18.36
N ASN A 32 -12.72 10.31 -19.30
CA ASN A 32 -12.95 10.15 -20.73
C ASN A 32 -11.64 9.72 -21.41
N ALA A 33 -11.72 8.84 -22.41
CA ALA A 33 -10.55 8.35 -23.14
C ALA A 33 -10.73 8.40 -24.66
N TRP A 34 -9.66 8.69 -25.38
CA TRP A 34 -9.60 8.82 -26.83
C TRP A 34 -8.31 8.24 -27.40
N ASN A 35 -8.33 7.92 -28.70
CA ASN A 35 -7.13 7.66 -29.48
C ASN A 35 -7.07 8.68 -30.63
N LEU A 36 -6.17 9.66 -30.50
CA LEU A 36 -6.09 10.81 -31.40
C LEU A 36 -5.01 10.59 -32.47
N PRO A 37 -5.32 10.87 -33.75
CA PRO A 37 -4.32 10.86 -34.80
C PRO A 37 -3.12 11.76 -34.46
N HIS A 38 -1.91 11.26 -34.65
CA HIS A 38 -0.64 11.97 -34.42
C HIS A 38 -0.30 12.33 -32.95
N VAL A 39 -1.16 11.99 -31.99
CA VAL A 39 -0.87 12.11 -30.55
C VAL A 39 -0.81 10.73 -29.90
N GLY A 40 -1.79 9.86 -30.13
CA GLY A 40 -1.90 8.56 -29.47
C GLY A 40 -3.05 8.51 -28.46
N GLU A 41 -2.88 7.73 -27.39
CA GLU A 41 -3.92 7.54 -26.38
C GLU A 41 -3.95 8.73 -25.41
N VAL A 42 -5.16 9.21 -25.12
CA VAL A 42 -5.41 10.33 -24.22
C VAL A 42 -6.46 9.91 -23.21
N VAL A 43 -6.18 10.06 -21.92
CA VAL A 43 -7.15 9.91 -20.84
C VAL A 43 -7.24 11.23 -20.11
N ARG A 44 -8.45 11.73 -19.90
CA ARG A 44 -8.73 12.92 -19.11
C ARG A 44 -9.65 12.56 -17.95
N ASP A 45 -9.23 12.90 -16.75
CA ASP A 45 -10.08 12.86 -15.57
C ASP A 45 -10.42 14.30 -15.16
N SER A 46 -11.71 14.61 -15.09
CA SER A 46 -12.25 15.94 -14.82
C SER A 46 -13.06 15.95 -13.53
N ASP A 47 -12.76 16.87 -12.63
CA ASP A 47 -13.58 17.19 -11.46
C ASP A 47 -14.17 18.59 -11.63
N ALA A 48 -15.44 18.63 -12.06
CA ALA A 48 -16.12 19.89 -12.35
C ALA A 48 -16.38 20.72 -11.08
N ALA A 49 -16.52 20.09 -9.92
CA ALA A 49 -16.77 20.78 -8.65
C ALA A 49 -15.51 21.51 -8.19
N GLU A 50 -14.35 20.85 -8.32
CA GLU A 50 -13.06 21.42 -7.94
C GLU A 50 -12.37 22.16 -9.09
N ALA A 51 -12.98 22.22 -10.29
CA ALA A 51 -12.38 22.80 -11.50
C ALA A 51 -10.95 22.31 -11.77
N LEU A 52 -10.72 21.02 -11.53
CA LEU A 52 -9.45 20.34 -11.74
C LEU A 52 -9.57 19.35 -12.89
N ASP A 53 -8.62 19.42 -13.81
CA ASP A 53 -8.50 18.46 -14.89
C ASP A 53 -7.10 17.85 -14.86
N ILE A 54 -7.02 16.54 -15.09
CA ILE A 54 -5.76 15.85 -15.33
C ILE A 54 -5.79 15.15 -16.65
N LEU A 55 -4.69 15.27 -17.38
CA LEU A 55 -4.46 14.69 -18.68
C LEU A 55 -3.33 13.67 -18.58
N PHE A 56 -3.62 12.43 -18.97
CA PHE A 56 -2.64 11.39 -19.19
C PHE A 56 -2.51 11.15 -20.70
N LEU A 57 -1.34 11.45 -21.25
CA LEU A 57 -1.02 11.24 -22.65
C LEU A 57 -0.10 10.05 -22.79
N ARG A 58 -0.30 9.26 -23.84
CA ARG A 58 0.56 8.14 -24.21
C ARG A 58 0.83 8.21 -25.70
N VAL A 59 2.06 8.59 -26.03
CA VAL A 59 2.48 8.85 -27.41
C VAL A 59 3.43 7.76 -27.89
N PRO A 60 3.09 6.99 -28.94
CA PRO A 60 4.02 6.02 -29.51
C PRO A 60 5.17 6.74 -30.23
N LEU A 61 6.40 6.43 -29.84
CA LEU A 61 7.63 6.97 -30.42
C LEU A 61 8.53 5.85 -30.93
N ALA A 62 9.09 6.05 -32.12
CA ALA A 62 10.22 5.26 -32.61
C ALA A 62 11.52 5.62 -31.83
N PRO A 63 12.54 4.74 -31.83
CA PRO A 63 13.85 5.06 -31.26
C PRO A 63 14.44 6.34 -31.84
N GLU A 64 15.04 7.16 -30.97
CA GLU A 64 15.61 8.49 -31.28
C GLU A 64 14.59 9.50 -31.87
N GLN A 65 13.30 9.19 -31.85
CA GLN A 65 12.27 10.11 -32.28
C GLN A 65 12.05 11.19 -31.20
N SER A 66 11.84 12.42 -31.65
CA SER A 66 11.48 13.52 -30.78
C SER A 66 10.04 13.96 -30.98
N ILE A 67 9.45 14.46 -29.90
CA ILE A 67 8.13 15.07 -29.86
C ILE A 67 8.23 16.41 -29.17
N GLU A 68 7.33 17.31 -29.54
CA GLU A 68 7.29 18.65 -29.01
C GLU A 68 5.96 18.87 -28.31
N PHE A 69 6.03 19.32 -27.06
CA PHE A 69 4.88 19.77 -26.28
C PHE A 69 4.91 21.29 -26.19
N ARG A 70 3.76 21.91 -26.45
CA ARG A 70 3.59 23.36 -26.42
C ARG A 70 2.50 23.73 -25.45
N PHE A 71 2.77 24.80 -24.71
CA PHE A 71 1.84 25.53 -23.88
C PHE A 71 1.79 26.98 -24.35
N ASP A 72 0.63 27.44 -24.79
CA ASP A 72 0.43 28.83 -25.21
C ASP A 72 0.10 29.69 -23.99
N GLY A 73 0.80 30.81 -23.84
CA GLY A 73 0.64 31.74 -22.73
C GLY A 73 1.95 32.17 -22.07
N ASP A 74 1.81 33.10 -21.12
CA ASP A 74 2.90 33.73 -20.39
C ASP A 74 3.21 33.00 -19.09
N TYR A 75 4.06 31.97 -19.17
CA TYR A 75 4.34 31.10 -18.01
C TYR A 75 5.67 31.40 -17.34
N ARG A 76 5.66 31.41 -16.01
CA ARG A 76 6.85 31.21 -15.19
C ARG A 76 6.95 29.75 -14.75
N VAL A 77 8.11 29.14 -14.96
CA VAL A 77 8.36 27.75 -14.53
C VAL A 77 8.96 27.73 -13.13
N GLN A 78 8.37 26.93 -12.23
CA GLN A 78 8.83 26.79 -10.85
C GLN A 78 8.85 25.31 -10.42
N ALA A 79 9.91 24.86 -9.74
CA ALA A 79 9.91 23.57 -9.06
C ALA A 79 9.11 23.64 -7.74
N LEU A 80 8.34 22.59 -7.44
CA LEU A 80 7.46 22.58 -6.27
C LEU A 80 7.93 21.62 -5.16
N PRO A 81 7.67 21.95 -3.87
CA PRO A 81 7.77 20.99 -2.76
C PRO A 81 6.91 19.75 -2.96
N ALA A 82 5.72 19.90 -3.55
CA ALA A 82 4.87 18.77 -3.97
C ALA A 82 5.54 17.82 -4.97
N GLY A 83 6.65 18.25 -5.59
CA GLY A 83 7.37 17.59 -6.67
C GLY A 83 6.93 18.10 -8.05
N GLY A 84 7.77 17.83 -9.06
CA GLY A 84 7.52 18.27 -10.43
C GLY A 84 7.67 19.78 -10.64
N TRP A 85 6.99 20.29 -11.66
CA TRP A 85 7.07 21.68 -12.11
C TRP A 85 5.69 22.32 -12.22
N LEU A 86 5.58 23.57 -11.78
CA LEU A 86 4.44 24.44 -12.01
C LEU A 86 4.74 25.39 -13.16
N LEU A 87 3.82 25.46 -14.11
CA LEU A 87 3.71 26.52 -15.10
C LEU A 87 2.72 27.55 -14.57
N HIS A 88 3.24 28.62 -13.98
CA HIS A 88 2.47 29.68 -13.38
C HIS A 88 2.14 30.75 -14.43
N CYS A 89 0.87 30.88 -14.83
CA CYS A 89 0.41 31.92 -15.73
C CYS A 89 0.53 33.31 -15.07
N GLU A 90 1.27 34.22 -15.70
CA GLU A 90 1.54 35.57 -15.18
C GLU A 90 0.40 36.56 -15.47
N SER A 91 -0.36 36.36 -16.55
CA SER A 91 -1.49 37.23 -16.93
C SER A 91 -2.70 37.12 -15.99
N GLY A 92 -2.70 36.18 -15.04
CA GLY A 92 -3.72 36.02 -14.00
C GLY A 92 -5.12 35.59 -14.48
N SER A 93 -5.31 35.47 -15.80
CA SER A 93 -6.57 35.03 -16.42
C SER A 93 -6.47 33.66 -17.08
N GLY A 94 -5.25 33.18 -17.36
CA GLY A 94 -4.97 31.85 -17.90
C GLY A 94 -4.85 30.78 -16.82
N SER A 95 -5.00 29.52 -17.23
CA SER A 95 -4.85 28.37 -16.32
C SER A 95 -3.39 28.15 -15.94
N HIS A 96 -3.17 27.58 -14.76
CA HIS A 96 -1.85 27.09 -14.36
C HIS A 96 -1.75 25.58 -14.69
N TYR A 97 -0.52 25.08 -14.85
CA TYR A 97 -0.30 23.65 -15.12
C TYR A 97 0.73 23.05 -14.17
N TRP A 98 0.40 21.93 -13.54
CA TRP A 98 1.34 21.16 -12.75
C TRP A 98 1.72 19.87 -13.49
N ILE A 99 3.02 19.70 -13.71
CA ILE A 99 3.63 18.52 -14.32
C ILE A 99 4.33 17.75 -13.19
N PRO A 100 3.67 16.73 -12.59
CA PRO A 100 4.14 16.13 -11.35
C PRO A 100 5.44 15.34 -11.49
N VAL A 101 5.64 14.70 -12.64
CA VAL A 101 6.79 13.85 -12.95
C VAL A 101 7.29 14.11 -14.37
N LEU A 102 8.57 13.87 -14.62
CA LEU A 102 9.09 13.91 -15.99
C LEU A 102 8.41 12.85 -16.85
N PRO A 103 8.16 13.15 -18.13
CA PRO A 103 7.74 12.16 -19.10
C PRO A 103 8.67 10.94 -19.16
N ARG A 104 8.06 9.76 -19.20
CA ARG A 104 8.77 8.48 -19.20
C ARG A 104 8.35 7.65 -20.39
N ALA A 105 9.33 7.05 -21.05
CA ALA A 105 9.09 6.08 -22.12
C ALA A 105 8.99 4.68 -21.50
N HIS A 106 7.86 4.02 -21.75
CA HIS A 106 7.61 2.65 -21.33
C HIS A 106 7.60 1.70 -22.53
N THR A 107 7.98 0.45 -22.29
CA THR A 107 7.55 -0.66 -23.14
C THR A 107 6.51 -1.47 -22.38
N VAL A 108 5.44 -1.84 -23.08
CA VAL A 108 4.26 -2.49 -22.49
C VAL A 108 3.93 -3.72 -23.30
N ASP A 109 3.60 -4.83 -22.64
CA ASP A 109 3.12 -6.03 -23.34
C ASP A 109 1.63 -5.92 -23.71
N ASP A 110 1.10 -6.97 -24.34
CA ASP A 110 -0.31 -7.06 -24.76
C ASP A 110 -1.29 -7.12 -23.59
N GLN A 111 -0.81 -7.44 -22.38
CA GLN A 111 -1.59 -7.53 -21.15
C GLN A 111 -1.53 -6.24 -20.32
N GLY A 112 -0.64 -5.32 -20.68
CA GLY A 112 -0.49 -4.03 -20.03
C GLY A 112 0.59 -3.99 -18.95
N HIS A 113 1.49 -4.98 -18.84
CA HIS A 113 2.62 -4.92 -17.91
C HIS A 113 3.70 -3.95 -18.41
N LEU A 114 4.31 -3.19 -17.49
CA LEU A 114 5.43 -2.32 -17.87
C LEU A 114 6.73 -3.14 -17.84
N LEU A 115 7.32 -3.40 -19.01
CA LEU A 115 8.51 -4.21 -19.16
C LEU A 115 9.80 -3.41 -18.91
N THR A 116 9.83 -2.16 -19.37
CA THR A 116 10.94 -1.23 -19.16
C THR A 116 10.43 0.18 -18.93
N GLU A 117 11.18 0.98 -18.18
CA GLU A 117 10.90 2.39 -17.93
C GLU A 117 12.18 3.21 -18.12
N ASN A 118 12.15 4.20 -19.00
CA ASN A 118 13.27 5.10 -19.25
C ASN A 118 12.81 6.55 -19.11
N VAL A 119 13.56 7.38 -18.40
CA VAL A 119 13.31 8.82 -18.36
C VAL A 119 13.63 9.40 -19.73
N SER A 120 12.73 10.23 -20.26
CA SER A 120 12.92 10.87 -21.56
C SER A 120 13.95 11.99 -21.47
N GLU A 121 14.69 12.20 -22.55
CA GLU A 121 15.69 13.26 -22.60
C GLU A 121 15.04 14.58 -23.05
N ILE A 122 15.34 15.66 -22.33
CA ILE A 122 14.94 17.01 -22.74
C ILE A 122 15.99 17.51 -23.74
N LEU A 123 15.59 17.63 -25.01
CA LEU A 123 16.46 18.15 -26.08
C LEU A 123 16.52 19.67 -26.09
N GLY A 124 15.40 20.32 -25.73
CA GLY A 124 15.28 21.75 -25.77
C GLY A 124 14.10 22.22 -24.94
N LEU A 125 14.28 23.39 -24.33
CA LEU A 125 13.25 24.13 -23.62
C LEU A 125 13.33 25.57 -24.08
N GLU A 126 12.29 26.04 -24.76
CA GLU A 126 12.14 27.42 -25.21
C GLU A 126 11.03 28.07 -24.40
N LEU A 127 11.33 29.19 -23.75
CA LEU A 127 10.36 29.98 -23.00
C LEU A 127 10.36 31.40 -23.58
N THR A 128 9.22 31.82 -24.13
CA THR A 128 8.98 33.19 -24.59
C THR A 128 7.81 33.78 -23.80
N PRO A 129 7.54 35.10 -23.90
CA PRO A 129 6.36 35.70 -23.27
C PRO A 129 5.02 35.12 -23.76
N GLU A 130 5.00 34.47 -24.92
CA GLU A 130 3.77 33.96 -25.55
C GLU A 130 3.64 32.44 -25.47
N ARG A 131 4.72 31.71 -25.16
CA ARG A 131 4.71 30.24 -25.16
C ARG A 131 5.81 29.61 -24.32
N LEU A 132 5.54 28.41 -23.82
CA LEU A 132 6.53 27.43 -23.41
C LEU A 132 6.51 26.26 -24.40
N GLN A 133 7.70 25.86 -24.85
CA GLN A 133 7.88 24.71 -25.73
C GLN A 133 8.96 23.78 -25.16
N VAL A 134 8.64 22.49 -25.07
CA VAL A 134 9.56 21.46 -24.60
C VAL A 134 9.68 20.37 -25.65
N GLN A 135 10.91 20.12 -26.10
CA GLN A 135 11.21 19.03 -27.01
C GLN A 135 11.80 17.85 -26.23
N LEU A 136 11.16 16.69 -26.35
CA LEU A 136 11.55 15.46 -25.68
C LEU A 136 11.96 14.41 -26.69
N ARG A 137 12.92 13.58 -26.32
CA ARG A 137 13.37 12.43 -27.11
C ARG A 137 13.26 11.14 -26.31
N SER A 138 12.76 10.09 -26.97
CA SER A 138 12.90 8.72 -26.47
C SER A 138 14.08 8.04 -27.17
N LEU A 139 15.10 7.65 -26.40
CA LEU A 139 16.28 6.96 -26.94
C LEU A 139 15.92 5.55 -27.45
N SER A 140 15.15 4.80 -26.67
CA SER A 140 14.76 3.42 -26.96
C SER A 140 13.44 3.28 -27.70
N GLY A 141 12.71 4.38 -27.94
CA GLY A 141 11.35 4.37 -28.47
C GLY A 141 10.32 3.96 -27.41
N GLY A 142 9.20 3.38 -27.83
CA GLY A 142 8.14 2.89 -26.94
C GLY A 142 6.99 3.87 -26.77
N LEU A 143 6.35 3.85 -25.62
CA LEU A 143 5.17 4.64 -25.27
C LEU A 143 5.59 5.76 -24.32
N LEU A 144 5.65 7.00 -24.81
CA LEU A 144 5.94 8.16 -23.98
C LEU A 144 4.70 8.56 -23.19
N ASP A 145 4.75 8.36 -21.87
CA ASP A 145 3.69 8.77 -20.96
C ASP A 145 3.99 10.16 -20.37
N VAL A 146 3.01 11.05 -20.49
CA VAL A 146 3.04 12.43 -19.98
C VAL A 146 1.81 12.65 -19.09
N VAL A 147 2.00 13.32 -17.96
CA VAL A 147 0.92 13.71 -17.06
C VAL A 147 0.93 15.22 -16.88
N VAL A 148 -0.21 15.86 -17.08
CA VAL A 148 -0.39 17.29 -16.87
C VAL A 148 -1.68 17.54 -16.09
N VAL A 149 -1.59 18.27 -15.00
CA VAL A 149 -2.74 18.75 -14.23
C VAL A 149 -3.00 20.20 -14.60
N LYS A 150 -4.20 20.52 -15.07
CA LYS A 150 -4.67 21.88 -15.31
C LYS A 150 -5.40 22.40 -14.09
N ILE A 151 -5.00 23.58 -13.64
CA ILE A 151 -5.55 24.28 -12.49
C ILE A 151 -6.20 25.56 -13.02
N ALA A 152 -7.53 25.62 -12.94
CA ALA A 152 -8.27 26.80 -13.38
C ALA A 152 -7.90 28.03 -12.53
N PRO A 153 -7.99 29.27 -13.08
CA PRO A 153 -7.71 30.50 -12.33
C PRO A 153 -8.54 30.62 -11.04
N ALA A 154 -9.77 30.11 -11.05
CA ALA A 154 -10.67 30.10 -9.90
C ALA A 154 -10.14 29.26 -8.71
N GLN A 155 -9.16 28.40 -8.95
CA GLN A 155 -8.55 27.49 -7.97
C GLN A 155 -7.13 27.90 -7.60
N ALA A 156 -6.83 29.21 -7.61
CA ALA A 156 -5.53 29.74 -7.23
C ALA A 156 -5.06 29.28 -5.83
N GLY A 157 -5.99 28.94 -4.92
CA GLY A 157 -5.67 28.35 -3.61
C GLY A 157 -4.91 27.02 -3.68
N LEU A 158 -5.11 26.23 -4.74
CA LEU A 158 -4.38 24.98 -4.94
C LEU A 158 -2.88 25.21 -5.19
N LEU A 159 -2.50 26.38 -5.71
CA LEU A 159 -1.09 26.75 -5.88
C LEU A 159 -0.37 26.84 -4.53
N ASP A 160 -1.07 27.34 -3.50
CA ASP A 160 -0.56 27.36 -2.13
C ASP A 160 -0.48 25.94 -1.55
N GLU A 161 -1.47 25.07 -1.81
CA GLU A 161 -1.44 23.67 -1.37
C GLU A 161 -0.24 22.89 -1.92
N LEU A 162 0.12 23.16 -3.19
CA LEU A 162 1.30 22.59 -3.87
C LEU A 162 2.64 23.17 -3.38
N SER A 163 2.62 24.33 -2.72
CA SER A 163 3.81 25.09 -2.35
C SER A 163 4.11 25.08 -0.86
N ARG A 164 3.11 24.89 0.02
CA ARG A 164 3.26 24.99 1.47
C ARG A 164 2.88 23.68 2.13
N PHE A 165 3.84 23.02 2.75
CA PHE A 165 3.67 21.69 3.34
C PHE A 165 3.92 21.78 4.84
N ASN A 166 3.07 21.14 5.63
CA ASN A 166 3.35 20.90 7.03
C ASN A 166 4.27 19.68 7.22
N SER A 167 4.70 19.43 8.45
CA SER A 167 5.58 18.31 8.75
C SER A 167 5.02 16.95 8.37
N LEU A 168 3.72 16.70 8.56
CA LEU A 168 3.06 15.42 8.22
C LEU A 168 3.20 15.14 6.73
N GLU A 169 2.96 16.13 5.88
CA GLU A 169 3.02 15.99 4.43
C GLU A 169 4.44 15.66 3.90
N THR A 170 5.48 15.86 4.72
CA THR A 170 6.87 15.53 4.38
C THR A 170 7.37 14.21 4.98
N GLN A 171 6.52 13.52 5.77
CA GLN A 171 6.87 12.22 6.33
C GLN A 171 6.93 11.14 5.25
N ARG A 172 7.68 10.07 5.57
CA ARG A 172 7.89 8.92 4.70
C ARG A 172 6.87 7.85 5.06
N TYR A 173 5.87 7.64 4.21
CA TYR A 173 4.83 6.64 4.43
C TYR A 173 5.13 5.36 3.66
N PHE A 174 5.10 4.24 4.38
CA PHE A 174 5.30 2.89 3.84
C PHE A 174 4.15 2.49 2.91
N LEU A 175 4.46 1.84 1.80
CA LEU A 175 3.48 1.31 0.86
C LEU A 175 3.44 -0.22 0.94
N TYR A 176 2.24 -0.80 0.95
CA TYR A 176 2.06 -2.21 1.33
C TYR A 176 2.63 -3.21 0.34
N ALA A 177 2.50 -3.00 -0.97
CA ALA A 177 2.82 -4.05 -1.95
C ALA A 177 4.22 -3.88 -2.54
N SER A 178 4.55 -2.66 -2.97
CA SER A 178 5.89 -2.34 -3.46
C SER A 178 6.93 -2.33 -2.33
N HIS A 179 6.47 -2.21 -1.08
CA HIS A 179 7.32 -1.91 0.07
C HIS A 179 8.11 -0.60 -0.09
N GLY A 180 7.65 0.27 -0.99
CA GLY A 180 8.21 1.58 -1.28
C GLY A 180 7.75 2.64 -0.27
N ILE A 181 7.93 3.90 -0.67
CA ILE A 181 7.68 5.05 0.20
C ILE A 181 7.01 6.17 -0.58
N TYR A 182 5.88 6.64 -0.07
CA TYR A 182 5.26 7.89 -0.48
C TYR A 182 5.79 9.04 0.40
N ARG A 183 6.23 10.14 -0.21
CA ARG A 183 6.83 11.30 0.48
C ARG A 183 6.21 12.64 0.10
N LYS A 184 5.47 12.69 -1.00
CA LYS A 184 4.88 13.92 -1.56
C LYS A 184 3.85 13.58 -2.66
N PRO A 185 2.92 14.50 -2.99
CA PRO A 185 1.91 14.32 -4.02
C PRO A 185 2.43 13.80 -5.37
N ALA A 186 3.56 14.29 -5.86
CA ALA A 186 4.12 13.84 -7.13
C ALA A 186 4.47 12.34 -7.16
N ASP A 187 4.76 11.73 -6.00
CA ASP A 187 5.14 10.32 -5.94
C ASP A 187 3.99 9.41 -6.40
N LEU A 188 2.73 9.83 -6.24
CA LEU A 188 1.57 9.10 -6.77
C LEU A 188 1.71 8.81 -8.28
N PHE A 189 2.28 9.75 -9.04
CA PHE A 189 2.41 9.64 -10.50
C PHE A 189 3.57 8.75 -10.94
N HIS A 190 4.35 8.21 -10.00
CA HIS A 190 5.21 7.05 -10.28
C HIS A 190 4.40 5.75 -10.33
N HIS A 191 3.24 5.71 -9.66
CA HIS A 191 2.31 4.57 -9.65
C HIS A 191 1.18 4.73 -10.67
N LEU A 192 0.68 5.95 -10.85
CA LEU A 192 -0.40 6.28 -11.76
C LEU A 192 0.13 6.58 -13.17
N VAL A 193 0.31 5.52 -13.96
CA VAL A 193 0.84 5.57 -15.34
C VAL A 193 -0.31 5.42 -16.32
N HIS A 194 -0.52 6.44 -17.15
CA HIS A 194 -1.61 6.50 -18.13
C HIS A 194 -3.01 6.17 -17.54
N GLY A 195 -3.34 6.79 -16.41
CA GLY A 195 -4.62 6.60 -15.71
C GLY A 195 -4.80 5.23 -15.03
N ARG A 196 -3.76 4.38 -15.01
CA ARG A 196 -3.76 3.06 -14.36
C ARG A 196 -2.74 3.01 -13.23
N LEU A 197 -3.03 2.25 -12.19
CA LEU A 197 -2.19 2.17 -11.00
C LEU A 197 -1.33 0.89 -11.01
N TYR A 198 -0.02 1.08 -10.91
CA TYR A 198 1.01 0.03 -10.91
C TYR A 198 1.74 -0.05 -9.57
N ASN A 199 2.26 -1.24 -9.28
CA ASN A 199 3.25 -1.45 -8.22
C ASN A 199 4.47 -0.54 -8.45
N GLY A 200 5.02 0.04 -7.38
CA GLY A 200 6.21 0.90 -7.44
C GLY A 200 7.50 0.17 -7.81
N GLU A 201 7.53 -1.16 -7.67
CA GLU A 201 8.66 -2.02 -8.01
C GLU A 201 8.28 -3.05 -9.08
N THR A 202 9.31 -3.65 -9.69
CA THR A 202 9.14 -4.79 -10.59
C THR A 202 8.87 -6.07 -9.82
N ALA A 203 7.88 -6.86 -10.26
CA ALA A 203 7.57 -8.15 -9.69
C ALA A 203 8.67 -9.18 -9.97
N TRP A 204 9.10 -9.91 -8.95
CA TRP A 204 9.85 -11.15 -9.16
C TRP A 204 8.84 -12.26 -9.49
N PRO A 205 9.11 -13.17 -10.44
CA PRO A 205 10.38 -13.44 -11.13
C PRO A 205 10.49 -12.77 -12.50
N THR A 206 9.42 -12.16 -12.98
CA THR A 206 9.26 -11.73 -14.37
C THR A 206 10.04 -10.45 -14.67
N GLY A 207 10.25 -9.60 -13.66
CA GLY A 207 11.00 -8.35 -13.76
C GLY A 207 10.20 -7.19 -14.37
N TRP A 208 8.89 -7.34 -14.56
CA TRP A 208 8.00 -6.27 -15.05
C TRP A 208 7.21 -5.63 -13.91
N ARG A 209 6.67 -4.42 -14.10
CA ARG A 209 5.72 -3.82 -13.15
C ARG A 209 4.30 -4.25 -13.51
N ILE A 210 3.56 -4.67 -12.49
CA ILE A 210 2.16 -5.09 -12.58
C ILE A 210 1.22 -4.02 -12.03
N HIS A 211 -0.06 -4.13 -12.37
CA HIS A 211 -1.11 -3.38 -11.68
C HIS A 211 -1.25 -3.87 -10.24
N ASP A 212 -1.59 -2.99 -9.30
CA ASP A 212 -1.56 -3.35 -7.88
C ASP A 212 -2.59 -2.60 -7.01
N GLU A 213 -3.69 -3.27 -6.72
CA GLU A 213 -4.75 -2.76 -5.87
C GLU A 213 -4.37 -2.65 -4.37
N LEU A 214 -3.39 -3.43 -3.89
CA LEU A 214 -2.94 -3.34 -2.49
C LEU A 214 -2.08 -2.08 -2.29
N GLU A 215 -1.27 -1.74 -3.28
CA GLU A 215 -0.56 -0.47 -3.34
C GLU A 215 -1.54 0.71 -3.39
N ALA A 216 -2.59 0.60 -4.21
CA ALA A 216 -3.64 1.59 -4.29
C ALA A 216 -4.31 1.83 -2.93
N TYR A 217 -4.56 0.77 -2.17
CA TYR A 217 -5.16 0.88 -0.84
C TYR A 217 -4.25 1.66 0.13
N ALA A 218 -2.94 1.38 0.14
CA ALA A 218 -1.98 2.13 0.95
C ALA A 218 -1.99 3.63 0.60
N LEU A 219 -1.92 3.95 -0.70
CA LEU A 219 -1.97 5.33 -1.19
C LEU A 219 -3.29 6.03 -0.80
N TYR A 220 -4.42 5.33 -0.92
CA TYR A 220 -5.71 5.87 -0.51
C TYR A 220 -5.74 6.22 0.99
N LEU A 221 -5.26 5.32 1.86
CA LEU A 221 -5.22 5.58 3.31
C LEU A 221 -4.32 6.77 3.66
N ILE A 222 -3.16 6.89 3.01
CA ILE A 222 -2.26 8.04 3.21
C ILE A 222 -2.95 9.33 2.79
N LEU A 223 -3.52 9.37 1.58
CA LEU A 223 -4.17 10.56 1.04
C LEU A 223 -5.41 10.97 1.86
N SER A 224 -6.24 10.01 2.30
CA SER A 224 -7.36 10.30 3.21
C SER A 224 -6.88 10.85 4.55
N GLY A 225 -5.77 10.34 5.09
CA GLY A 225 -5.17 10.84 6.32
C GLY A 225 -4.63 12.27 6.19
N LEU A 226 -3.94 12.56 5.08
CA LEU A 226 -3.42 13.89 4.80
C LEU A 226 -4.54 14.90 4.49
N GLU A 227 -5.58 14.51 3.74
CA GLU A 227 -6.77 15.32 3.54
C GLU A 227 -7.41 15.69 4.89
N GLN A 228 -7.63 14.70 5.76
CA GLN A 228 -8.24 14.93 7.07
C GLN A 228 -7.37 15.79 7.99
N ALA A 229 -6.05 15.66 7.92
CA ALA A 229 -5.10 16.42 8.74
C ALA A 229 -4.92 17.87 8.27
N THR A 230 -5.00 18.13 6.97
CA THR A 230 -4.65 19.43 6.37
C THR A 230 -5.83 20.21 5.82
N GLY A 231 -6.96 19.55 5.56
CA GLY A 231 -8.11 20.14 4.86
C GLY A 231 -7.87 20.45 3.39
N LYS A 232 -6.72 20.04 2.83
CA LYS A 232 -6.34 20.35 1.45
C LYS A 232 -7.15 19.57 0.42
N ILE A 233 -7.70 20.29 -0.55
CA ILE A 233 -8.52 19.74 -1.64
C ILE A 233 -7.68 18.83 -2.54
N LEU A 234 -6.38 19.11 -2.69
CA LEU A 234 -5.44 18.30 -3.47
C LEU A 234 -5.52 16.81 -3.09
N TYR A 235 -5.44 16.50 -1.80
CA TYR A 235 -5.44 15.10 -1.34
C TYR A 235 -6.78 14.40 -1.60
N GLY A 236 -7.88 15.14 -1.45
CA GLY A 236 -9.22 14.68 -1.83
C GLY A 236 -9.33 14.34 -3.32
N PHE A 237 -8.77 15.18 -4.19
CA PHE A 237 -8.72 14.92 -5.64
C PHE A 237 -7.85 13.70 -5.97
N LEU A 238 -6.62 13.65 -5.45
CA LEU A 238 -5.68 12.56 -5.72
C LEU A 238 -6.23 11.19 -5.27
N LYS A 239 -6.87 11.09 -4.10
CA LYS A 239 -7.45 9.81 -3.65
C LYS A 239 -8.60 9.34 -4.55
N ARG A 240 -9.40 10.26 -5.10
CA ARG A 240 -10.46 9.93 -6.05
C ARG A 240 -9.90 9.41 -7.38
N LEU A 241 -8.74 9.93 -7.83
CA LEU A 241 -8.03 9.38 -9.00
C LEU A 241 -7.56 7.93 -8.76
N VAL A 242 -7.12 7.62 -7.54
CA VAL A 242 -6.78 6.24 -7.16
C VAL A 242 -8.00 5.32 -7.30
N VAL A 243 -9.16 5.71 -6.77
CA VAL A 243 -10.41 4.93 -6.92
C VAL A 243 -10.78 4.76 -8.39
N MET A 244 -10.71 5.85 -9.18
CA MET A 244 -10.99 5.83 -10.61
C MET A 244 -10.11 4.80 -11.33
N ALA A 245 -8.80 4.79 -11.07
CA ALA A 245 -7.86 3.87 -11.69
C ALA A 245 -8.19 2.39 -11.42
N ILE A 246 -8.66 2.05 -10.22
CA ILE A 246 -8.99 0.67 -9.83
C ILE A 246 -10.35 0.23 -10.39
N VAL A 247 -11.36 1.10 -10.34
CA VAL A 247 -12.69 0.81 -10.92
C VAL A 247 -12.61 0.62 -12.43
N ASP A 248 -11.84 1.48 -13.11
CA ASP A 248 -11.66 1.46 -14.56
C ASP A 248 -10.94 0.19 -15.04
N ARG A 249 -10.16 -0.46 -14.18
CA ARG A 249 -9.41 -1.68 -14.52
C ARG A 249 -10.17 -2.97 -14.25
N GLN A 250 -11.17 -2.96 -13.37
CA GLN A 250 -11.89 -4.18 -13.01
C GLN A 250 -12.60 -4.77 -14.23
N ARG A 251 -12.39 -6.06 -14.47
CA ARG A 251 -13.04 -6.79 -15.57
C ARG A 251 -14.52 -7.06 -15.26
N ASP A 252 -15.26 -7.42 -16.30
CA ASP A 252 -16.72 -7.64 -16.22
C ASP A 252 -17.12 -8.76 -15.26
N ASP A 253 -16.24 -9.73 -15.03
CA ASP A 253 -16.47 -10.84 -14.10
C ASP A 253 -16.19 -10.48 -12.64
N GLY A 254 -15.83 -9.22 -12.37
CA GLY A 254 -15.45 -8.68 -11.06
C GLY A 254 -13.97 -8.84 -10.73
N GLY A 255 -13.20 -9.55 -11.56
CA GLY A 255 -11.81 -9.88 -11.30
C GLY A 255 -10.83 -8.73 -11.57
N TRP A 256 -9.78 -8.69 -10.76
CA TRP A 256 -8.54 -7.97 -11.01
C TRP A 256 -7.45 -9.01 -11.27
N TYR A 257 -6.74 -8.86 -12.37
CA TYR A 257 -5.74 -9.83 -12.85
C TYR A 257 -4.40 -9.14 -13.02
N HIS A 258 -3.30 -9.83 -12.70
CA HIS A 258 -2.03 -9.17 -12.41
C HIS A 258 -0.85 -9.71 -13.21
N GLY A 259 -0.83 -11.01 -13.55
CA GLY A 259 0.33 -11.61 -14.22
C GLY A 259 1.64 -11.40 -13.45
N GLU A 260 1.60 -11.51 -12.13
CA GLU A 260 2.76 -11.33 -11.25
C GLU A 260 3.80 -12.44 -11.43
N TRP A 261 3.33 -13.67 -11.53
CA TRP A 261 4.15 -14.88 -11.47
C TRP A 261 4.39 -15.51 -12.84
N THR A 262 3.44 -15.35 -13.76
CA THR A 262 3.42 -16.06 -15.05
C THR A 262 3.17 -15.10 -16.21
N LYS A 263 3.34 -15.58 -17.44
CA LYS A 263 2.91 -14.85 -18.65
C LYS A 263 1.38 -14.86 -18.85
N GLY A 264 0.66 -15.66 -18.07
CA GLY A 264 -0.78 -15.61 -18.01
C GLY A 264 -1.24 -14.46 -17.10
N MET A 265 -2.50 -14.08 -17.23
CA MET A 265 -3.12 -13.11 -16.32
C MET A 265 -3.77 -13.85 -15.16
N GLU A 266 -2.99 -14.31 -14.18
CA GLU A 266 -3.54 -14.84 -12.94
C GLU A 266 -4.05 -13.72 -12.00
N CYS A 267 -4.97 -14.07 -11.11
CA CYS A 267 -5.40 -13.21 -10.01
C CYS A 267 -4.69 -13.64 -8.71
N HIS A 268 -3.76 -12.79 -8.26
CA HIS A 268 -3.24 -12.82 -6.91
C HIS A 268 -4.30 -12.27 -5.94
N VAL A 269 -4.86 -13.12 -5.09
CA VAL A 269 -6.03 -12.80 -4.27
C VAL A 269 -5.73 -11.69 -3.24
N ARG A 270 -4.51 -11.63 -2.69
CA ARG A 270 -4.13 -10.51 -1.79
C ARG A 270 -4.25 -9.13 -2.44
N LEU A 271 -3.87 -9.00 -3.71
CA LEU A 271 -3.98 -7.73 -4.43
C LEU A 271 -5.46 -7.43 -4.66
N HIS A 272 -6.24 -8.42 -5.10
CA HIS A 272 -7.70 -8.31 -5.21
C HIS A 272 -8.38 -7.82 -3.92
N CYS A 273 -7.99 -8.36 -2.76
CA CYS A 273 -8.49 -7.91 -1.46
C CYS A 273 -8.13 -6.44 -1.17
N GLY A 274 -6.94 -5.98 -1.56
CA GLY A 274 -6.58 -4.56 -1.51
C GLY A 274 -7.59 -3.67 -2.23
N GLY A 275 -8.07 -4.12 -3.39
CA GLY A 275 -9.07 -3.41 -4.18
C GLY A 275 -10.43 -3.39 -3.48
N MET A 276 -10.84 -4.52 -2.91
CA MET A 276 -12.06 -4.59 -2.10
C MET A 276 -12.00 -3.67 -0.88
N HIS A 277 -10.87 -3.64 -0.16
CA HIS A 277 -10.70 -2.78 1.01
C HIS A 277 -10.73 -1.31 0.63
N LEU A 278 -10.08 -0.93 -0.47
CA LEU A 278 -10.13 0.43 -1.01
C LEU A 278 -11.56 0.84 -1.35
N LEU A 279 -12.29 0.04 -2.14
CA LEU A 279 -13.67 0.36 -2.53
C LEU A 279 -14.61 0.40 -1.32
N ALA A 280 -14.43 -0.49 -0.35
CA ALA A 280 -15.16 -0.46 0.91
C ALA A 280 -14.88 0.83 1.70
N THR A 281 -13.62 1.27 1.78
CA THR A 281 -13.25 2.53 2.45
C THR A 281 -13.87 3.73 1.73
N ALA A 282 -13.80 3.76 0.40
CA ALA A 282 -14.40 4.82 -0.39
C ALA A 282 -15.93 4.90 -0.16
N LEU A 283 -16.60 3.75 -0.12
CA LEU A 283 -18.06 3.68 0.09
C LEU A 283 -18.48 4.10 1.51
N GLU A 284 -17.66 3.81 2.52
CA GLU A 284 -17.89 4.29 3.90
C GLU A 284 -17.76 5.80 4.02
N GLU A 285 -16.87 6.43 3.23
CA GLU A 285 -16.70 7.87 3.19
C GLU A 285 -17.79 8.58 2.37
N ARG A 286 -18.19 8.00 1.24
CA ARG A 286 -19.18 8.56 0.34
C ARG A 286 -19.90 7.46 -0.44
N ASP A 287 -21.23 7.45 -0.36
CA ASP A 287 -22.05 6.54 -1.15
C ASP A 287 -21.90 6.86 -2.65
N ASP A 288 -21.61 5.82 -3.44
CA ASP A 288 -21.50 5.90 -4.89
C ASP A 288 -21.92 4.55 -5.51
N PRO A 289 -22.93 4.54 -6.40
CA PRO A 289 -23.49 3.31 -6.93
C PRO A 289 -22.48 2.52 -7.78
N VAL A 290 -21.58 3.20 -8.50
CA VAL A 290 -20.56 2.55 -9.33
C VAL A 290 -19.55 1.84 -8.44
N VAL A 291 -19.08 2.51 -7.39
CA VAL A 291 -18.16 1.91 -6.40
C VAL A 291 -18.82 0.70 -5.73
N LYS A 292 -20.09 0.82 -5.32
CA LYS A 292 -20.86 -0.27 -4.69
C LYS A 292 -21.03 -1.47 -5.63
N ASP A 293 -21.39 -1.24 -6.89
CA ASP A 293 -21.56 -2.31 -7.88
C ASP A 293 -20.24 -3.04 -8.18
N LYS A 294 -19.14 -2.29 -8.27
CA LYS A 294 -17.80 -2.85 -8.49
C LYS A 294 -17.30 -3.65 -7.28
N LEU A 295 -17.58 -3.20 -6.06
CA LEU A 295 -17.28 -3.97 -4.85
C LEU A 295 -18.12 -5.25 -4.77
N ARG A 296 -19.40 -5.22 -5.16
CA ARG A 296 -20.23 -6.43 -5.26
C ARG A 296 -19.63 -7.43 -6.25
N ALA A 297 -19.28 -6.98 -7.45
CA ALA A 297 -18.71 -7.84 -8.48
C ALA A 297 -17.39 -8.49 -8.01
N ALA A 298 -16.51 -7.72 -7.38
CA ALA A 298 -15.28 -8.26 -6.76
C ALA A 298 -15.58 -9.34 -5.71
N THR A 299 -16.57 -9.08 -4.85
CA THR A 299 -16.96 -10.04 -3.80
C THR A 299 -17.51 -11.34 -4.40
N GLU A 300 -18.35 -11.24 -5.43
CA GLU A 300 -18.88 -12.41 -6.16
C GLU A 300 -17.76 -13.19 -6.88
N PHE A 301 -16.77 -12.49 -7.42
CA PHE A 301 -15.59 -13.10 -8.00
C PHE A 301 -14.81 -13.92 -6.95
N ILE A 302 -14.43 -13.30 -5.84
CA ILE A 302 -13.57 -13.93 -4.83
C ILE A 302 -14.26 -15.06 -4.08
N ALA A 303 -15.59 -14.99 -3.91
CA ALA A 303 -16.38 -16.04 -3.27
C ALA A 303 -16.32 -17.38 -4.02
N ARG A 304 -15.92 -17.38 -5.30
CA ARG A 304 -15.71 -18.60 -6.11
C ARG A 304 -14.30 -19.17 -5.99
N LEU A 305 -13.34 -18.43 -5.43
CA LEU A 305 -11.95 -18.85 -5.27
C LEU A 305 -11.72 -19.51 -3.92
N VAL A 306 -12.44 -20.60 -3.68
CA VAL A 306 -12.50 -21.30 -2.40
C VAL A 306 -12.27 -22.80 -2.61
N ASP A 307 -11.48 -23.39 -1.71
CA ASP A 307 -11.34 -24.82 -1.54
C ASP A 307 -12.16 -25.31 -0.34
N GLN A 308 -12.81 -26.47 -0.46
CA GLN A 308 -13.55 -27.07 0.65
C GLN A 308 -12.63 -28.10 1.34
N THR A 309 -12.22 -27.76 2.57
CA THR A 309 -11.30 -28.58 3.37
C THR A 309 -12.04 -29.31 4.49
N ASP A 310 -11.38 -30.23 5.19
CA ASP A 310 -11.96 -30.88 6.38
C ASP A 310 -12.24 -29.89 7.51
N LEU A 311 -11.59 -28.72 7.48
CA LEU A 311 -11.75 -27.66 8.48
C LEU A 311 -12.86 -26.65 8.11
N GLY A 312 -13.33 -26.66 6.87
CA GLY A 312 -14.26 -25.68 6.31
C GLY A 312 -13.74 -25.02 5.03
N ALA A 313 -14.40 -23.94 4.62
CA ALA A 313 -14.05 -23.19 3.42
C ALA A 313 -12.71 -22.47 3.59
N TRP A 314 -11.81 -22.63 2.62
CA TRP A 314 -10.52 -21.95 2.59
C TRP A 314 -10.34 -21.16 1.30
N PHE A 315 -10.31 -19.83 1.40
CA PHE A 315 -9.96 -18.97 0.26
C PHE A 315 -8.56 -19.25 -0.26
N LEU A 316 -8.45 -19.39 -1.58
CA LEU A 316 -7.18 -19.58 -2.28
C LEU A 316 -6.33 -18.30 -2.23
N HIS A 317 -5.02 -18.46 -2.32
CA HIS A 317 -4.06 -17.35 -2.39
C HIS A 317 -3.93 -16.79 -3.81
N ASP A 318 -4.03 -17.67 -4.80
CA ASP A 318 -3.89 -17.32 -6.21
C ASP A 318 -4.73 -18.26 -7.08
N THR A 319 -5.26 -17.76 -8.19
CA THR A 319 -5.89 -18.60 -9.23
C THR A 319 -4.95 -19.66 -9.82
N LEU A 320 -3.62 -19.52 -9.66
CA LEU A 320 -2.69 -20.60 -9.98
C LEU A 320 -3.02 -21.91 -9.23
N GLU A 321 -3.62 -21.84 -8.04
CA GLU A 321 -3.97 -23.00 -7.22
C GLU A 321 -5.17 -23.80 -7.75
N LEU A 322 -5.86 -23.31 -8.79
CA LEU A 322 -7.02 -24.00 -9.37
C LEU A 322 -6.65 -25.33 -10.06
N SER A 323 -5.40 -25.48 -10.50
CA SER A 323 -4.94 -26.71 -11.15
C SER A 323 -3.46 -26.96 -10.92
N ARG A 324 -3.04 -28.23 -11.09
CA ARG A 324 -1.61 -28.57 -11.04
C ARG A 324 -0.82 -27.95 -12.18
N GLU A 325 -1.46 -27.82 -13.35
CA GLU A 325 -0.84 -27.25 -14.54
C GLU A 325 -0.46 -25.79 -14.30
N THR A 326 -1.41 -24.97 -13.84
CA THR A 326 -1.19 -23.56 -13.50
C THR A 326 -0.21 -23.40 -12.32
N MET A 327 -0.32 -24.24 -11.27
CA MET A 327 0.66 -24.23 -10.17
C MET A 327 2.10 -24.50 -10.64
N ASN A 328 2.28 -25.37 -11.64
CA ASN A 328 3.60 -25.69 -12.18
C ASN A 328 4.17 -24.61 -13.10
N GLN A 329 3.36 -23.64 -13.53
CA GLN A 329 3.83 -22.46 -14.26
C GLN A 329 4.40 -21.40 -13.31
N GLY A 330 3.95 -21.40 -12.04
CA GLY A 330 4.43 -20.48 -11.02
C GLY A 330 5.89 -20.74 -10.60
N PRO A 331 6.59 -19.73 -10.08
CA PRO A 331 8.01 -19.83 -9.73
C PRO A 331 8.28 -20.49 -8.38
N PHE A 332 7.22 -20.80 -7.63
CA PHE A 332 7.35 -21.29 -6.27
C PHE A 332 7.56 -22.80 -6.24
N ALA A 333 8.55 -23.24 -5.46
CA ALA A 333 8.62 -24.64 -5.09
C ALA A 333 7.48 -24.96 -4.11
N TRP A 334 6.56 -25.82 -4.54
CA TRP A 334 5.39 -26.25 -3.77
C TRP A 334 5.34 -27.78 -3.65
N HIS A 335 4.63 -28.27 -2.65
CA HIS A 335 4.42 -29.70 -2.43
C HIS A 335 2.95 -30.07 -2.51
N ALA A 336 2.61 -30.95 -3.45
CA ALA A 336 1.25 -31.46 -3.56
C ALA A 336 0.87 -32.29 -2.34
N SER A 337 -0.14 -31.85 -1.59
CA SER A 337 -0.57 -32.49 -0.35
C SER A 337 -2.07 -32.34 -0.14
N ARG A 338 -2.70 -33.35 0.46
CA ARG A 338 -4.11 -33.35 0.89
C ARG A 338 -4.27 -33.27 2.40
N ALA A 339 -3.25 -32.77 3.11
CA ALA A 339 -3.33 -32.58 4.56
C ALA A 339 -4.56 -31.72 4.91
N LEU A 340 -5.33 -32.16 5.91
CA LEU A 340 -6.56 -31.48 6.35
C LEU A 340 -7.66 -31.41 5.27
N GLY A 341 -7.68 -32.38 4.34
CA GLY A 341 -8.71 -32.50 3.31
C GLY A 341 -8.58 -31.50 2.17
N LYS A 342 -7.61 -30.57 2.22
CA LYS A 342 -7.41 -29.57 1.17
C LYS A 342 -7.10 -30.21 -0.19
N SER A 343 -7.43 -29.50 -1.26
CA SER A 343 -7.02 -29.82 -2.61
C SER A 343 -5.50 -29.88 -2.74
N ALA A 344 -5.00 -30.75 -3.61
CA ALA A 344 -3.56 -31.02 -3.72
C ALA A 344 -2.72 -29.76 -4.01
N THR A 345 -3.31 -28.80 -4.72
CA THR A 345 -2.71 -27.54 -5.17
C THR A 345 -2.87 -26.39 -4.18
N ASN A 346 -3.81 -26.50 -3.24
CA ASN A 346 -4.04 -25.47 -2.22
C ASN A 346 -2.82 -25.38 -1.30
N MET A 347 -2.13 -24.25 -1.31
CA MET A 347 -0.95 -23.97 -0.50
C MET A 347 -1.27 -23.71 0.97
N MET A 348 -2.53 -23.35 1.24
CA MET A 348 -3.08 -23.01 2.54
C MET A 348 -2.35 -21.81 3.17
N VAL A 349 -2.31 -20.70 2.42
CA VAL A 349 -1.65 -19.44 2.80
C VAL A 349 -2.53 -18.64 3.76
N LEU A 350 -2.03 -18.35 4.95
CA LEU A 350 -2.80 -17.77 6.05
C LEU A 350 -3.21 -16.32 5.82
N ASN A 351 -2.24 -15.44 5.53
CA ASN A 351 -2.47 -13.99 5.45
C ASN A 351 -3.56 -13.64 4.41
N THR A 352 -3.51 -14.27 3.23
CA THR A 352 -4.51 -14.03 2.18
C THR A 352 -5.88 -14.59 2.55
N HIS A 353 -5.93 -15.75 3.21
CA HIS A 353 -7.20 -16.28 3.72
C HIS A 353 -7.85 -15.29 4.69
N LEU A 354 -7.13 -14.86 5.74
CA LEU A 354 -7.64 -13.92 6.75
C LEU A 354 -8.14 -12.61 6.12
N ASP A 355 -7.34 -12.03 5.23
CA ASP A 355 -7.65 -10.77 4.57
C ASP A 355 -8.87 -10.87 3.63
N THR A 356 -9.04 -12.02 2.97
CA THR A 356 -10.24 -12.31 2.17
C THR A 356 -11.48 -12.40 3.04
N VAL A 357 -11.41 -13.10 4.19
CA VAL A 357 -12.56 -13.16 5.11
C VAL A 357 -12.95 -11.77 5.61
N ILE A 358 -11.97 -10.92 5.94
CA ILE A 358 -12.22 -9.52 6.35
C ILE A 358 -12.89 -8.75 5.20
N ALA A 359 -12.36 -8.83 3.98
CA ALA A 359 -12.89 -8.10 2.82
C ALA A 359 -14.34 -8.49 2.50
N VAL A 360 -14.66 -9.79 2.49
CA VAL A 360 -16.01 -10.30 2.22
C VAL A 360 -16.98 -9.90 3.34
N ASP A 361 -16.59 -10.02 4.62
CA ASP A 361 -17.45 -9.54 5.72
C ASP A 361 -17.63 -8.02 5.71
N ARG A 362 -16.63 -7.27 5.23
CA ARG A 362 -16.72 -5.82 5.09
C ARG A 362 -17.77 -5.43 4.06
N TYR A 363 -17.72 -6.03 2.86
CA TYR A 363 -18.78 -5.89 1.87
C TYR A 363 -20.16 -6.25 2.44
N ARG A 364 -20.27 -7.41 3.11
CA ARG A 364 -21.53 -7.90 3.70
C ARG A 364 -22.13 -6.86 4.66
N ARG A 365 -21.34 -6.29 5.57
CA ARG A 365 -21.85 -5.29 6.53
C ARG A 365 -22.24 -3.97 5.86
N LEU A 366 -21.48 -3.53 4.86
CA LEU A 366 -21.77 -2.27 4.17
C LEU A 366 -23.02 -2.35 3.30
N THR A 367 -23.31 -3.52 2.74
CA THR A 367 -24.41 -3.69 1.78
C THR A 367 -25.63 -4.40 2.36
N GLY A 368 -25.47 -5.13 3.47
CA GLY A 368 -26.50 -6.01 4.03
C GLY A 368 -26.68 -7.32 3.25
N ASP A 369 -25.80 -7.65 2.31
CA ASP A 369 -25.92 -8.82 1.44
C ASP A 369 -25.54 -10.12 2.18
N ALA A 370 -26.54 -10.80 2.73
CA ALA A 370 -26.39 -12.01 3.54
C ALA A 370 -26.02 -13.29 2.76
N ARG A 371 -25.88 -13.23 1.42
CA ARG A 371 -25.55 -14.42 0.59
C ARG A 371 -24.21 -15.07 0.97
N PHE A 372 -23.33 -14.32 1.63
CA PHE A 372 -21.97 -14.78 2.00
C PHE A 372 -21.85 -15.26 3.45
N ASP A 373 -22.93 -15.23 4.23
CA ASP A 373 -22.91 -15.54 5.68
C ASP A 373 -22.37 -16.93 5.98
N GLU A 374 -22.86 -17.95 5.26
CA GLU A 374 -22.43 -19.34 5.45
C GLU A 374 -20.96 -19.54 5.06
N LEU A 375 -20.52 -18.88 3.99
CA LEU A 375 -19.13 -18.94 3.51
C LEU A 375 -18.19 -18.30 4.54
N ILE A 376 -18.52 -17.11 5.05
CA ILE A 376 -17.77 -16.43 6.10
C ILE A 376 -17.70 -17.31 7.35
N ALA A 377 -18.84 -17.84 7.82
CA ALA A 377 -18.88 -18.70 9.00
C ALA A 377 -18.05 -19.98 8.81
N SER A 378 -18.05 -20.56 7.60
CA SER A 378 -17.23 -21.73 7.26
C SER A 378 -15.73 -21.40 7.27
N ALA A 379 -15.34 -20.26 6.71
CA ALA A 379 -13.96 -19.78 6.72
C ALA A 379 -13.46 -19.42 8.12
N GLN A 380 -14.33 -18.88 8.97
CA GLN A 380 -14.00 -18.61 10.37
C GLN A 380 -13.69 -19.89 11.13
N ARG A 381 -14.55 -20.93 10.99
CA ARG A 381 -14.29 -22.24 11.59
C ARG A 381 -12.96 -22.84 11.11
N ALA A 382 -12.68 -22.72 9.81
CA ALA A 382 -11.42 -23.19 9.24
C ALA A 382 -10.22 -22.46 9.86
N THR A 383 -10.29 -21.13 9.99
CA THR A 383 -9.28 -20.30 10.65
C THR A 383 -9.00 -20.73 12.08
N THR A 384 -10.06 -20.81 12.92
CA THR A 384 -9.91 -21.23 14.32
C THR A 384 -9.31 -22.64 14.40
N ALA A 385 -9.79 -23.57 13.57
CA ALA A 385 -9.34 -24.96 13.59
C ALA A 385 -7.88 -25.14 13.13
N ILE A 386 -7.40 -24.39 12.13
CA ILE A 386 -5.99 -24.47 11.71
C ILE A 386 -5.05 -23.85 12.74
N LEU A 387 -5.44 -22.69 13.31
CA LEU A 387 -4.63 -21.99 14.29
C LEU A 387 -4.57 -22.73 15.63
N ALA A 388 -5.52 -23.63 15.89
CA ALA A 388 -5.52 -24.54 17.04
C ALA A 388 -4.66 -25.81 16.85
N GLN A 389 -4.16 -26.11 15.64
CA GLN A 389 -3.39 -27.34 15.41
C GLN A 389 -2.09 -27.38 16.22
N ARG A 390 -1.89 -28.43 17.02
CA ARG A 390 -0.66 -28.68 17.80
C ARG A 390 -0.03 -30.07 17.58
N PRO A 391 -0.04 -30.67 16.37
CA PRO A 391 0.59 -31.97 16.18
C PRO A 391 2.10 -31.89 16.42
N PHE A 392 2.65 -32.95 17.03
CA PHE A 392 4.09 -33.17 17.24
C PHE A 392 4.82 -31.95 17.84
N GLU A 393 4.21 -31.30 18.82
CA GLU A 393 4.75 -30.08 19.45
C GLU A 393 6.20 -30.19 19.96
N PRO A 394 6.64 -31.28 20.62
CA PRO A 394 8.05 -31.40 21.04
C PRO A 394 9.05 -31.30 19.89
N LEU A 395 8.72 -31.86 18.72
CA LEU A 395 9.57 -31.76 17.53
C LEU A 395 9.64 -30.31 17.05
N TYR A 396 8.50 -29.65 16.90
CA TYR A 396 8.47 -28.25 16.45
C TYR A 396 9.19 -27.30 17.40
N ARG A 397 9.10 -27.54 18.71
CA ARG A 397 9.84 -26.76 19.72
C ARG A 397 11.34 -26.85 19.47
N TRP A 398 11.87 -28.06 19.26
CA TRP A 398 13.28 -28.26 18.95
C TRP A 398 13.68 -27.66 17.59
N LEU A 399 12.89 -27.88 16.54
CA LEU A 399 13.19 -27.35 15.20
C LEU A 399 13.23 -25.82 15.19
N TYR A 400 12.29 -25.16 15.87
CA TYR A 400 12.23 -23.70 15.85
C TYR A 400 13.28 -23.03 16.75
N GLN A 401 13.77 -23.70 17.80
CA GLN A 401 15.00 -23.29 18.48
C GLN A 401 16.20 -23.22 17.53
N LEU A 402 16.29 -24.17 16.58
CA LEU A 402 17.35 -24.17 15.57
C LEU A 402 17.14 -23.10 14.48
N ILE A 403 15.89 -22.89 14.07
CA ILE A 403 15.53 -21.89 13.05
C ILE A 403 15.76 -20.48 13.60
N ASP A 404 15.45 -20.20 14.87
CA ASP A 404 15.67 -18.88 15.48
C ASP A 404 17.14 -18.46 15.45
N LEU A 405 18.10 -19.42 15.51
CA LEU A 405 19.52 -19.12 15.31
C LEU A 405 19.82 -18.49 13.94
N THR A 406 18.95 -18.69 12.95
CA THR A 406 19.11 -18.16 11.60
C THR A 406 18.60 -16.72 11.44
N PHE A 407 17.84 -16.21 12.41
CA PHE A 407 17.24 -14.87 12.42
C PHE A 407 17.96 -13.90 13.38
N LEU A 408 19.26 -14.14 13.62
CA LEU A 408 20.09 -13.28 14.46
C LEU A 408 20.75 -12.18 13.62
N PRO A 409 20.83 -10.93 14.14
CA PRO A 409 21.68 -9.88 13.58
C PRO A 409 23.12 -10.34 13.39
N VAL A 410 23.83 -9.77 12.42
CA VAL A 410 25.17 -10.17 12.00
C VAL A 410 26.16 -10.18 13.17
N ALA A 411 26.12 -9.17 14.04
CA ALA A 411 27.00 -9.09 15.20
C ALA A 411 26.75 -10.26 16.18
N GLN A 412 25.47 -10.55 16.48
CA GLN A 412 25.08 -11.66 17.36
C GLN A 412 25.38 -13.02 16.72
N ALA A 413 25.11 -13.18 15.42
CA ALA A 413 25.40 -14.41 14.69
C ALA A 413 26.91 -14.72 14.65
N ARG A 414 27.77 -13.69 14.64
CA ARG A 414 29.24 -13.85 14.64
C ARG A 414 29.79 -14.24 16.01
N SER A 415 29.18 -13.77 17.10
CA SER A 415 29.60 -14.06 18.47
C SER A 415 29.24 -15.47 18.95
N LEU A 416 28.37 -16.18 18.22
CA LEU A 416 28.03 -17.57 18.52
C LEU A 416 29.27 -18.49 18.54
N PRO A 417 29.34 -19.45 19.48
CA PRO A 417 30.38 -20.48 19.49
C PRO A 417 30.44 -21.26 18.16
N LEU A 418 31.65 -21.71 17.79
CA LEU A 418 31.90 -22.46 16.54
C LEU A 418 30.90 -23.61 16.28
N PRO A 419 30.60 -24.50 17.25
CA PRO A 419 29.64 -25.58 17.05
C PRO A 419 28.22 -25.06 16.75
N VAL A 420 27.78 -23.99 17.44
CA VAL A 420 26.45 -23.40 17.24
C VAL A 420 26.34 -22.76 15.87
N ARG A 421 27.40 -22.12 15.36
CA ARG A 421 27.44 -21.59 13.99
C ARG A 421 27.35 -22.69 12.93
N ALA A 422 27.98 -23.85 13.17
CA ALA A 422 27.85 -25.00 12.29
C ALA A 422 26.41 -25.51 12.25
N VAL A 423 25.77 -25.64 13.42
CA VAL A 423 24.34 -25.99 13.54
C VAL A 423 23.46 -24.98 12.80
N LYS A 424 23.61 -23.67 13.06
CA LYS A 424 22.91 -22.59 12.33
C LYS A 424 23.01 -22.76 10.81
N ARG A 425 24.22 -23.03 10.30
CA ARG A 425 24.46 -23.21 8.86
C ARG A 425 23.79 -24.48 8.33
N MET A 426 23.80 -25.57 9.08
CA MET A 426 23.10 -26.81 8.72
C MET A 426 21.58 -26.60 8.71
N THR A 427 21.03 -25.93 9.71
CA THR A 427 19.61 -25.55 9.78
C THR A 427 19.21 -24.77 8.53
N TRP A 428 19.93 -23.69 8.22
CA TRP A 428 19.64 -22.86 7.06
C TRP A 428 19.74 -23.63 5.74
N LYS A 429 20.80 -24.44 5.56
CA LYS A 429 21.05 -25.12 4.29
C LYS A 429 20.14 -26.33 4.04
N TYR A 430 19.77 -27.06 5.10
CA TYR A 430 19.12 -28.36 4.95
C TYR A 430 17.73 -28.45 5.59
N LEU A 431 17.53 -27.84 6.76
CA LEU A 431 16.26 -27.91 7.48
C LEU A 431 15.22 -26.94 6.87
N ILE A 432 15.53 -25.63 6.82
CA ILE A 432 14.58 -24.61 6.36
C ILE A 432 13.94 -24.97 5.01
N PRO A 433 14.70 -25.35 3.96
CA PRO A 433 14.09 -25.71 2.67
C PRO A 433 13.11 -26.89 2.73
N ARG A 434 13.23 -27.78 3.73
CA ARG A 434 12.42 -29.00 3.85
C ARG A 434 11.27 -28.90 4.85
N MET A 435 11.10 -27.76 5.52
CA MET A 435 10.08 -27.59 6.55
C MET A 435 8.64 -27.86 6.05
N HIS A 436 8.38 -27.64 4.77
CA HIS A 436 7.08 -27.90 4.14
C HIS A 436 6.66 -29.38 4.16
N TYR A 437 7.61 -30.33 4.14
CA TYR A 437 7.29 -31.76 4.30
C TYR A 437 6.81 -32.06 5.72
N ILE A 438 7.51 -31.51 6.72
CA ILE A 438 7.16 -31.66 8.14
C ILE A 438 5.77 -31.05 8.40
N ARG A 439 5.51 -29.85 7.88
CA ARG A 439 4.19 -29.20 7.93
C ARG A 439 3.12 -29.93 7.13
N SER A 440 3.48 -30.74 6.13
CA SER A 440 2.49 -31.54 5.40
C SER A 440 2.11 -32.82 6.14
N TRP A 441 3.04 -33.43 6.89
CA TRP A 441 2.75 -34.63 7.70
C TRP A 441 2.12 -34.29 9.05
N TRP A 442 2.54 -33.19 9.66
CA TRP A 442 2.04 -32.70 10.95
C TRP A 442 1.62 -31.24 10.81
N PRO A 443 0.44 -30.99 10.23
CA PRO A 443 0.01 -29.67 9.81
C PRO A 443 -0.21 -28.72 10.98
N ARG A 444 0.50 -27.60 10.94
CA ARG A 444 0.29 -26.43 11.81
C ARG A 444 0.91 -25.19 11.19
N LEU A 445 0.34 -24.03 11.53
CA LEU A 445 0.87 -22.73 11.15
C LEU A 445 1.49 -21.98 12.34
N VAL A 446 0.99 -22.23 13.55
CA VAL A 446 1.46 -21.58 14.78
C VAL A 446 2.49 -22.48 15.47
N MET A 447 3.69 -21.97 15.70
CA MET A 447 4.81 -22.72 16.27
C MET A 447 4.92 -22.51 17.79
N PRO A 448 5.57 -23.43 18.53
CA PRO A 448 5.57 -23.37 20.00
C PRO A 448 6.25 -22.14 20.60
N ASN A 449 7.17 -21.50 19.86
CA ASN A 449 7.85 -20.28 20.26
C ASN A 449 7.07 -18.99 19.92
N GLY A 450 5.88 -19.10 19.30
CA GLY A 450 5.07 -17.95 18.88
C GLY A 450 5.24 -17.55 17.41
N TYR A 451 6.19 -18.14 16.68
CA TYR A 451 6.31 -17.91 15.23
C TYR A 451 5.08 -18.44 14.47
N ILE A 452 4.56 -17.69 13.51
CA ILE A 452 3.44 -18.03 12.64
C ILE A 452 3.94 -18.10 11.21
N ASP A 453 3.91 -19.30 10.63
CA ASP A 453 4.34 -19.52 9.26
C ASP A 453 3.29 -19.06 8.25
N ARG A 454 3.76 -18.73 7.03
CA ARG A 454 2.89 -18.22 5.95
C ARG A 454 1.90 -19.28 5.47
N ALA A 455 2.37 -20.52 5.30
CA ALA A 455 1.64 -21.55 4.56
C ALA A 455 2.07 -22.97 4.93
N LEU A 456 1.22 -23.97 4.64
CA LEU A 456 1.56 -25.37 4.87
C LEU A 456 2.44 -25.95 3.77
N SER A 457 2.05 -25.80 2.49
CA SER A 457 2.64 -26.55 1.37
C SER A 457 3.68 -25.78 0.54
N LEU A 458 4.02 -24.55 0.92
CA LEU A 458 5.10 -23.79 0.31
C LEU A 458 6.46 -24.15 0.90
N THR A 459 7.48 -24.24 0.05
CA THR A 459 8.86 -24.53 0.45
C THR A 459 9.44 -23.46 1.35
N GLY A 460 10.24 -23.86 2.34
CA GLY A 460 10.98 -22.92 3.19
C GLY A 460 10.24 -22.47 4.46
N VAL A 461 10.78 -21.42 5.06
CA VAL A 461 10.21 -20.63 6.16
C VAL A 461 10.39 -19.17 5.75
N SER A 462 9.32 -18.38 5.78
CA SER A 462 9.35 -16.99 5.32
C SER A 462 9.13 -16.03 6.48
N HIS A 463 10.23 -15.68 7.16
CA HIS A 463 10.18 -14.93 8.41
C HIS A 463 9.46 -13.58 8.31
N ALA A 464 9.57 -12.86 7.18
CA ALA A 464 8.86 -11.59 6.97
C ALA A 464 7.34 -11.71 7.09
N TYR A 465 6.77 -12.89 6.83
CA TYR A 465 5.32 -13.10 6.96
C TYR A 465 4.86 -13.25 8.41
N GLN A 466 5.77 -13.33 9.39
CA GLN A 466 5.39 -13.25 10.80
C GLN A 466 4.55 -11.99 11.08
N THR A 467 5.01 -10.83 10.60
CA THR A 467 4.35 -9.55 10.87
C THR A 467 3.16 -9.30 9.95
N VAL A 468 3.19 -9.81 8.71
CA VAL A 468 2.02 -9.80 7.82
C VAL A 468 0.88 -10.64 8.41
N ASN A 469 1.18 -11.85 8.89
CA ASN A 469 0.20 -12.72 9.57
C ASN A 469 -0.33 -12.06 10.83
N LEU A 470 0.53 -11.44 11.65
CA LEU A 470 0.11 -10.70 12.85
C LEU A 470 -0.82 -9.53 12.50
N TRP A 471 -0.49 -8.74 11.48
CA TRP A 471 -1.33 -7.64 11.01
C TRP A 471 -2.74 -8.13 10.64
N ASP A 472 -2.83 -9.18 9.83
CA ASP A 472 -4.12 -9.74 9.44
C ASP A 472 -4.87 -10.41 10.59
N LEU A 473 -4.17 -11.08 11.51
CA LEU A 473 -4.79 -11.69 12.71
C LEU A 473 -5.37 -10.64 13.65
N VAL A 474 -4.68 -9.52 13.85
CA VAL A 474 -5.18 -8.42 14.69
C VAL A 474 -6.43 -7.79 14.04
N ARG A 475 -6.39 -7.53 12.72
CA ARG A 475 -7.56 -7.03 11.97
C ARG A 475 -8.73 -8.02 12.04
N TYR A 476 -8.44 -9.30 11.87
CA TYR A 476 -9.42 -10.38 11.95
C TYR A 476 -10.05 -10.48 13.35
N ARG A 477 -9.23 -10.48 14.42
CA ARG A 477 -9.71 -10.51 15.81
C ARG A 477 -10.61 -9.30 16.10
N ARG A 478 -10.21 -8.10 15.67
CA ARG A 478 -11.04 -6.88 15.79
C ARG A 478 -12.40 -7.07 15.11
N ARG A 479 -12.41 -7.71 13.94
CA ARG A 479 -13.62 -7.84 13.13
C ARG A 479 -14.63 -8.84 13.69
N PHE A 480 -14.15 -9.98 14.19
CA PHE A 480 -14.99 -11.11 14.59
C PHE A 480 -15.03 -11.37 16.11
N ALA A 481 -14.25 -10.63 16.88
CA ALA A 481 -14.16 -10.74 18.35
C ALA A 481 -13.93 -12.19 18.83
N ASP A 482 -13.17 -13.00 18.08
CA ASP A 482 -12.91 -14.39 18.40
C ASP A 482 -11.89 -14.50 19.56
N PRO A 483 -12.31 -14.88 20.78
CA PRO A 483 -11.42 -14.96 21.93
C PRO A 483 -10.41 -16.10 21.81
N SER A 484 -10.66 -17.11 20.97
CA SER A 484 -9.76 -18.26 20.79
C SER A 484 -8.42 -17.87 20.15
N LEU A 485 -8.36 -16.68 19.53
CA LEU A 485 -7.15 -16.16 18.92
C LEU A 485 -6.23 -15.41 19.89
N GLY A 486 -6.70 -15.11 21.11
CA GLY A 486 -5.93 -14.33 22.11
C GLY A 486 -4.54 -14.91 22.34
N ASP A 487 -4.47 -16.16 22.78
CA ASP A 487 -3.21 -16.87 23.05
C ASP A 487 -2.27 -16.94 21.84
N VAL A 488 -2.82 -17.06 20.62
CA VAL A 488 -2.03 -17.16 19.38
C VAL A 488 -1.40 -15.80 19.07
N ILE A 489 -2.20 -14.74 19.12
CA ILE A 489 -1.74 -13.36 18.88
C ILE A 489 -0.73 -12.99 19.95
N ASP A 490 -1.03 -13.19 21.24
CA ASP A 490 -0.14 -12.78 22.33
C ASP A 490 1.24 -13.45 22.23
N LYS A 491 1.29 -14.77 21.99
CA LYS A 491 2.56 -15.48 21.79
C LYS A 491 3.33 -14.96 20.58
N ALA A 492 2.63 -14.63 19.49
CA ALA A 492 3.26 -14.10 18.28
C ALA A 492 3.75 -12.66 18.46
N LEU A 493 3.05 -11.84 19.23
CA LEU A 493 3.51 -10.50 19.63
C LEU A 493 4.78 -10.60 20.48
N HIS A 494 4.77 -11.45 21.52
CA HIS A 494 5.95 -11.68 22.36
C HIS A 494 7.13 -12.22 21.54
N TYR A 495 6.90 -13.16 20.61
CA TYR A 495 7.95 -13.62 19.71
C TYR A 495 8.56 -12.48 18.88
N THR A 496 7.74 -11.65 18.25
CA THR A 496 8.23 -10.55 17.40
C THR A 496 8.95 -9.48 18.22
N GLN A 497 8.44 -9.16 19.41
CA GLN A 497 8.95 -8.10 20.27
C GLN A 497 10.21 -8.50 21.05
N GLU A 498 10.25 -9.71 21.61
CA GLU A 498 11.27 -10.11 22.58
C GLU A 498 12.45 -10.87 21.93
N THR A 499 12.32 -11.25 20.67
CA THR A 499 13.42 -11.89 19.93
C THR A 499 14.23 -10.88 19.11
N PRO A 500 15.46 -11.22 18.69
CA PRO A 500 16.27 -10.34 17.84
C PRO A 500 15.74 -10.15 16.39
N ILE A 501 14.58 -10.69 16.04
CA ILE A 501 14.08 -10.72 14.66
C ILE A 501 13.85 -9.30 14.09
N GLY A 502 13.40 -8.36 14.92
CA GLY A 502 13.25 -6.95 14.53
C GLY A 502 14.57 -6.31 14.10
N ALA A 503 15.62 -6.48 14.92
CA ALA A 503 16.96 -6.00 14.60
C ALA A 503 17.55 -6.72 13.37
N PHE A 504 17.23 -8.00 13.18
CA PHE A 504 17.61 -8.74 11.98
C PHE A 504 16.98 -8.15 10.71
N TRP A 505 15.70 -7.76 10.75
CA TRP A 505 15.05 -7.08 9.62
C TRP A 505 15.60 -5.69 9.31
N VAL A 506 16.11 -4.95 10.30
CA VAL A 506 16.81 -3.69 10.06
C VAL A 506 18.08 -3.92 9.21
N GLU A 507 18.79 -5.03 9.43
CA GLU A 507 19.99 -5.38 8.66
C GLU A 507 19.65 -6.05 7.30
N ASP A 508 18.53 -6.77 7.19
CA ASP A 508 18.09 -7.45 5.97
C ASP A 508 17.20 -6.57 5.08
N ARG A 509 17.84 -5.82 4.19
CA ARG A 509 17.15 -4.95 3.22
C ARG A 509 16.13 -5.66 2.32
N LYS A 510 16.23 -6.98 2.10
CA LYS A 510 15.26 -7.69 1.23
C LYS A 510 13.97 -8.04 1.95
N LYS A 511 14.00 -8.06 3.27
CA LYS A 511 12.88 -8.49 4.13
C LYS A 511 12.53 -7.49 5.22
N GLY A 512 13.17 -6.32 5.21
CA GLY A 512 12.94 -5.25 6.17
C GLY A 512 11.54 -4.64 6.12
N HIS A 513 10.80 -4.81 5.02
CA HIS A 513 9.38 -4.42 4.90
C HIS A 513 8.50 -5.03 6.00
N ALA A 514 8.92 -6.15 6.61
CA ALA A 514 8.26 -6.73 7.77
C ALA A 514 8.06 -5.72 8.92
N LEU A 515 8.92 -4.71 9.05
CA LEU A 515 8.84 -3.66 10.06
C LEU A 515 7.64 -2.71 9.84
N GLY A 516 7.29 -2.43 8.58
CA GLY A 516 6.12 -1.63 8.24
C GLY A 516 4.82 -2.31 8.70
N PHE A 517 4.68 -3.60 8.36
CA PHE A 517 3.54 -4.42 8.82
C PHE A 517 3.52 -4.62 10.34
N TRP A 518 4.69 -4.69 10.99
CA TRP A 518 4.77 -4.78 12.45
C TRP A 518 4.19 -3.54 13.13
N ALA A 519 4.61 -2.36 12.69
CA ALA A 519 4.09 -1.10 13.20
C ALA A 519 2.58 -0.95 12.92
N ASP A 520 2.10 -1.39 11.77
CA ASP A 520 0.66 -1.32 11.43
C ASP A 520 -0.18 -2.26 12.31
N ALA A 521 0.29 -3.49 12.55
CA ALA A 521 -0.35 -4.43 13.47
C ALA A 521 -0.48 -3.84 14.89
N LEU A 522 0.59 -3.19 15.38
CA LEU A 522 0.61 -2.53 16.69
C LEU A 522 -0.31 -1.30 16.74
N TRP A 523 -0.42 -0.55 15.64
CA TRP A 523 -1.41 0.53 15.55
C TRP A 523 -2.83 0.00 15.71
N HIS A 524 -3.18 -1.08 14.99
CA HIS A 524 -4.51 -1.70 15.13
C HIS A 524 -4.77 -2.24 16.54
N LEU A 525 -3.75 -2.76 17.23
CA LEU A 525 -3.83 -3.16 18.63
C LEU A 525 -4.07 -1.96 19.54
N CYS A 526 -3.37 -0.85 19.30
CA CYS A 526 -3.56 0.36 20.09
C CYS A 526 -5.00 0.88 19.98
N MET A 527 -5.57 0.82 18.77
CA MET A 527 -6.97 1.20 18.52
C MET A 527 -8.01 0.23 19.08
N ALA A 528 -7.62 -0.92 19.62
CA ALA A 528 -8.52 -1.96 20.11
C ALA A 528 -8.40 -2.21 21.62
N ASP A 529 -7.23 -1.93 22.20
CA ASP A 529 -6.90 -2.26 23.59
C ASP A 529 -6.12 -1.10 24.22
N PRO A 530 -6.53 -0.58 25.40
CA PRO A 530 -5.86 0.54 26.06
C PRO A 530 -4.54 0.16 26.78
N ASP A 531 -4.09 -1.10 26.76
CA ASP A 531 -2.82 -1.51 27.37
C ASP A 531 -1.66 -0.60 26.90
N PRO A 532 -1.01 0.16 27.82
CA PRO A 532 0.09 1.06 27.49
C PRO A 532 1.28 0.36 26.81
N ARG A 533 1.43 -0.95 27.02
CA ARG A 533 2.49 -1.75 26.41
C ARG A 533 2.45 -1.70 24.88
N TYR A 534 1.27 -1.67 24.27
CA TYR A 534 1.16 -1.60 22.81
C TYR A 534 1.62 -0.25 22.25
N ARG A 535 1.45 0.86 22.98
CA ARG A 535 1.97 2.18 22.58
C ARG A 535 3.50 2.18 22.64
N CYS A 536 4.07 1.58 23.68
CA CYS A 536 5.51 1.41 23.80
C CYS A 536 6.08 0.60 22.63
N TRP A 537 5.50 -0.57 22.36
CA TRP A 537 5.92 -1.43 21.24
C TRP A 537 5.72 -0.73 19.88
N LEU A 538 4.65 0.04 19.71
CA LEU A 538 4.43 0.83 18.49
C LEU A 538 5.54 1.86 18.29
N ALA A 539 5.92 2.60 19.34
CA ALA A 539 7.01 3.55 19.25
C ALA A 539 8.34 2.87 18.87
N GLU A 540 8.65 1.73 19.49
CA GLU A 540 9.86 0.95 19.19
C GLU A 540 9.85 0.39 17.76
N ALA A 541 8.69 -0.11 17.30
CA ALA A 541 8.51 -0.58 15.92
C ALA A 541 8.74 0.54 14.90
N LEU A 542 8.26 1.75 15.17
CA LEU A 542 8.48 2.92 14.32
C LEU A 542 9.96 3.31 14.29
N LEU A 543 10.66 3.27 15.43
CA LEU A 543 12.11 3.50 15.47
C LEU A 543 12.86 2.49 14.59
N LEU A 544 12.54 1.20 14.68
CA LEU A 544 13.15 0.16 13.85
C LEU A 544 12.81 0.36 12.36
N SER A 545 11.56 0.67 12.03
CA SER A 545 11.12 0.90 10.66
C SER A 545 11.85 2.08 10.01
N ILE A 546 12.03 3.18 10.76
CA ILE A 546 12.76 4.37 10.32
C ILE A 546 14.25 4.07 10.16
N ASP A 547 14.87 3.32 11.10
CA ASP A 547 16.27 2.91 11.00
C ASP A 547 16.52 2.01 9.78
N GLY A 548 15.58 1.12 9.48
CA GLY A 548 15.59 0.29 8.27
C GLY A 548 15.29 1.07 6.98
N GLY A 549 14.83 2.32 7.10
CA GLY A 549 14.52 3.21 5.99
C GLY A 549 13.15 2.98 5.34
N TRP A 550 12.24 2.26 5.99
CA TRP A 550 10.93 1.87 5.45
C TRP A 550 9.82 2.90 5.68
N GLY A 551 10.04 3.89 6.56
CA GLY A 551 9.05 4.91 6.88
C GLY A 551 8.05 4.45 7.94
N VAL A 552 6.85 5.04 7.93
CA VAL A 552 5.77 4.77 8.90
C VAL A 552 4.54 4.21 8.17
N PRO A 553 3.75 3.30 8.78
CA PRO A 553 2.62 2.70 8.07
C PRO A 553 1.50 3.71 7.81
N PRO A 554 0.68 3.54 6.76
CA PRO A 554 -0.42 4.45 6.42
C PRO A 554 -1.39 4.74 7.57
N ALA A 555 -1.65 3.73 8.40
CA ALA A 555 -2.65 3.81 9.46
C ALA A 555 -2.32 4.86 10.54
N VAL A 556 -1.06 5.27 10.70
CA VAL A 556 -0.67 6.27 11.72
C VAL A 556 -1.34 7.63 11.54
N LEU A 557 -1.90 7.92 10.36
CA LEU A 557 -2.65 9.14 10.11
C LEU A 557 -4.09 9.10 10.67
N GLY A 558 -4.59 7.93 11.07
CA GLY A 558 -5.93 7.76 11.64
C GLY A 558 -7.07 7.62 10.63
N ALA A 559 -6.76 7.39 9.34
CA ALA A 559 -7.77 7.28 8.28
C ALA A 559 -8.24 5.85 7.96
N ASN A 560 -7.68 4.83 8.60
CA ASN A 560 -8.08 3.44 8.33
C ASN A 560 -9.48 3.14 8.91
N THR A 561 -10.47 2.93 8.04
CA THR A 561 -11.88 2.72 8.45
C THR A 561 -12.18 1.35 9.01
N GLU A 562 -11.28 0.37 8.86
CA GLU A 562 -11.39 -0.87 9.61
C GLU A 562 -11.30 -0.63 11.12
N ALA A 563 -10.62 0.45 11.51
CA ALA A 563 -10.52 0.87 12.90
C ALA A 563 -11.41 2.06 13.24
N VAL A 564 -11.41 3.13 12.44
CA VAL A 564 -12.09 4.38 12.77
C VAL A 564 -13.08 4.75 11.68
N SER A 565 -14.38 4.67 11.99
CA SER A 565 -15.43 5.09 11.05
C SER A 565 -15.22 6.55 10.63
N PRO A 566 -15.54 6.95 9.39
CA PRO A 566 -15.32 8.33 8.91
C PRO A 566 -15.86 9.41 9.85
N ALA A 567 -17.06 9.22 10.41
CA ALA A 567 -17.68 10.16 11.35
C ALA A 567 -16.96 10.31 12.71
N ALA A 568 -16.10 9.35 13.06
CA ALA A 568 -15.35 9.33 14.32
C ALA A 568 -13.86 9.70 14.13
N ARG A 569 -13.46 10.09 12.91
CA ARG A 569 -12.07 10.48 12.64
C ARG A 569 -11.77 11.85 13.25
N LEU A 570 -10.56 11.99 13.75
CA LEU A 570 -10.00 13.27 14.18
C LEU A 570 -8.73 13.55 13.38
N ALA A 571 -8.51 14.82 13.05
CA ALA A 571 -7.32 15.27 12.33
C ALA A 571 -6.04 14.90 13.11
N CYS A 572 -5.05 14.36 12.39
CA CYS A 572 -3.71 14.15 12.94
C CYS A 572 -3.01 15.52 13.03
N PRO A 573 -2.52 15.96 14.20
CA PRO A 573 -1.83 17.24 14.32
C PRO A 573 -0.39 17.17 13.78
N ALA A 574 0.08 18.27 13.20
CA ALA A 574 1.44 18.41 12.70
C ALA A 574 2.38 18.98 13.77
N ALA A 575 3.46 18.24 14.09
CA ALA A 575 4.52 18.75 14.95
C ALA A 575 5.35 19.80 14.20
N ALA A 576 5.78 20.88 14.85
CA ALA A 576 6.54 21.93 14.18
C ALA A 576 7.95 21.49 13.74
N ASP A 577 8.52 20.48 14.40
CA ASP A 577 9.78 19.87 13.96
C ASP A 577 9.49 18.65 13.08
N PRO A 578 9.85 18.67 11.78
CA PRO A 578 9.50 17.61 10.83
C PRO A 578 10.24 16.28 11.10
N ARG A 579 11.17 16.25 12.05
CA ARG A 579 11.84 15.01 12.47
C ARG A 579 11.01 14.22 13.47
N LEU A 580 10.01 14.83 14.11
CA LEU A 580 9.09 14.13 15.00
C LEU A 580 8.02 13.40 14.19
N VAL A 581 7.77 12.14 14.56
CA VAL A 581 6.69 11.33 13.97
C VAL A 581 5.50 11.38 14.91
N VAL A 582 4.35 11.76 14.39
CA VAL A 582 3.09 11.82 15.12
C VAL A 582 2.21 10.66 14.66
N VAL A 583 1.74 9.88 15.62
CA VAL A 583 0.80 8.78 15.43
C VAL A 583 -0.53 9.18 16.01
N ASN A 584 -1.56 9.16 15.18
CA ASN A 584 -2.94 9.40 15.57
C ASN A 584 -3.58 8.10 16.08
N LEU A 585 -3.91 8.09 17.36
CA LEU A 585 -4.67 7.02 18.02
C LEU A 585 -6.07 7.48 18.45
N SER A 586 -6.50 8.64 17.94
CA SER A 586 -7.75 9.28 18.32
C SER A 586 -8.96 8.61 17.67
N MET A 587 -10.10 8.61 18.37
CA MET A 587 -11.37 8.08 17.87
C MET A 587 -12.56 8.72 18.58
N GLY A 588 -13.50 9.28 17.80
CA GLY A 588 -14.69 9.95 18.32
C GLY A 588 -14.31 11.19 19.11
N GLU A 589 -14.69 11.23 20.39
CA GLU A 589 -14.32 12.32 21.31
C GLU A 589 -12.99 12.08 22.02
N HIS A 590 -12.44 10.85 21.94
CA HIS A 590 -11.17 10.49 22.57
C HIS A 590 -9.99 10.95 21.70
N ARG A 591 -9.19 11.88 22.24
CA ARG A 591 -7.95 12.37 21.61
C ARG A 591 -6.77 11.61 22.18
N GLU A 592 -6.00 10.97 21.32
CA GLU A 592 -4.81 10.24 21.73
C GLU A 592 -3.73 10.35 20.65
N PHE A 593 -2.54 10.77 21.06
CA PHE A 593 -1.40 10.93 20.16
C PHE A 593 -0.14 10.34 20.77
N LEU A 594 0.61 9.60 19.96
CA LEU A 594 1.95 9.13 20.30
C LEU A 594 2.95 9.87 19.42
N VAL A 595 3.90 10.57 20.03
CA VAL A 595 4.95 11.32 19.31
C VAL A 595 6.29 10.64 19.54
N VAL A 596 6.94 10.23 18.46
CA VAL A 596 8.22 9.50 18.45
C VAL A 596 9.33 10.39 17.92
N ASN A 597 10.45 10.43 18.63
CA ASN A 597 11.67 11.12 18.21
C ASN A 597 12.71 10.09 17.73
N PRO A 598 12.86 9.89 16.41
CA PRO A 598 13.83 8.96 15.86
C PRO A 598 15.29 9.45 15.96
N THR A 599 15.51 10.69 16.35
CA THR A 599 16.83 11.34 16.34
C THR A 599 17.64 11.05 17.62
N ARG A 600 18.91 11.47 17.61
CA ARG A 600 19.84 11.33 18.76
C ARG A 600 19.87 12.56 19.67
N VAL A 601 18.99 13.53 19.45
CA VAL A 601 18.89 14.76 20.26
C VAL A 601 17.48 14.94 20.77
N ALA A 602 17.32 15.56 21.94
CA ALA A 602 15.99 15.91 22.44
C ALA A 602 15.40 17.01 21.54
N ILE A 603 14.09 16.93 21.26
CA ILE A 603 13.38 17.89 20.41
C ILE A 603 12.22 18.45 21.20
N ALA A 604 12.04 19.77 21.19
CA ALA A 604 10.87 20.40 21.81
C ALA A 604 9.60 20.00 21.05
N LEU A 605 8.59 19.52 21.77
CA LEU A 605 7.28 19.26 21.20
C LEU A 605 6.50 20.56 21.14
N THR A 606 6.49 21.17 19.95
CA THR A 606 5.59 22.25 19.59
C THR A 606 4.78 21.84 18.38
N TRP A 607 3.61 22.44 18.21
CA TRP A 607 2.68 22.12 17.13
C TRP A 607 2.62 23.27 16.13
N GLU A 608 2.41 22.95 14.86
CA GLU A 608 2.15 23.97 13.83
C GLU A 608 0.79 24.64 14.07
N GLU A 609 -0.18 23.88 14.55
CA GLU A 609 -1.50 24.34 14.96
C GLU A 609 -1.85 23.81 16.36
N ALA A 610 -2.68 24.56 17.10
CA ALA A 610 -3.08 24.15 18.45
C ALA A 610 -3.89 22.84 18.42
N VAL A 611 -3.43 21.81 19.15
CA VAL A 611 -4.05 20.47 19.14
C VAL A 611 -5.41 20.41 19.84
N GLY A 612 -5.86 21.49 20.47
CA GLY A 612 -7.15 21.60 21.17
C GLY A 612 -7.23 20.72 22.42
N SER A 613 -7.82 21.25 23.51
CA SER A 613 -7.88 20.64 24.86
C SER A 613 -6.51 20.39 25.55
N SER A 614 -6.50 20.38 26.89
CA SER A 614 -5.30 20.13 27.69
C SER A 614 -4.98 18.64 27.74
N LEU A 615 -4.34 18.12 26.68
CA LEU A 615 -3.80 16.75 26.68
C LEU A 615 -2.85 16.55 27.85
N GLN A 616 -2.96 15.42 28.55
CA GLN A 616 -2.02 15.00 29.57
C GLN A 616 -0.91 14.17 28.92
N TRP A 617 0.29 14.75 28.90
CA TRP A 617 1.46 14.10 28.32
C TRP A 617 2.19 13.23 29.35
N SER A 618 2.60 12.04 28.93
CA SER A 618 3.45 11.12 29.68
C SER A 618 4.66 10.74 28.81
N ALA A 619 5.86 10.81 29.37
CA ALA A 619 7.07 10.36 28.69
C ALA A 619 7.23 8.83 28.78
N SER A 620 8.16 8.29 27.99
CA SER A 620 8.46 6.85 27.93
C SER A 620 8.90 6.24 29.27
N ASP A 621 9.36 7.04 30.22
CA ASP A 621 9.73 6.62 31.59
C ASP A 621 8.57 6.73 32.60
N GLY A 622 7.37 7.06 32.13
CA GLY A 622 6.17 7.24 32.96
C GLY A 622 6.07 8.61 33.65
N THR A 623 7.02 9.52 33.41
CA THR A 623 6.95 10.88 33.98
C THR A 623 5.84 11.69 33.31
N LYS A 624 4.97 12.32 34.11
CA LYS A 624 3.98 13.27 33.62
C LYS A 624 4.68 14.54 33.16
N ALA A 625 4.45 14.93 31.91
CA ALA A 625 5.08 16.09 31.29
C ALA A 625 4.13 17.29 31.21
N ARG A 626 4.71 18.49 31.25
CA ARG A 626 4.01 19.78 31.07
C ARG A 626 4.04 20.21 29.59
N GLU A 627 3.18 21.15 29.20
CA GLU A 627 3.00 21.65 27.82
C GLU A 627 4.29 22.05 27.07
N SER A 628 5.36 22.47 27.77
CA SER A 628 6.68 22.72 27.18
C SER A 628 7.57 21.47 27.21
N MET A 629 7.11 20.38 26.61
CA MET A 629 7.76 19.07 26.71
C MET A 629 8.89 18.92 25.69
N GLN A 630 9.95 18.20 26.07
CA GLN A 630 10.93 17.67 25.13
C GLN A 630 10.65 16.18 24.89
N VAL A 631 10.63 15.76 23.62
CA VAL A 631 10.62 14.36 23.24
C VAL A 631 12.06 13.84 23.33
N PRO A 632 12.36 12.85 24.17
CA PRO A 632 13.73 12.40 24.41
C PRO A 632 14.37 11.79 23.16
N PRO A 633 15.73 11.80 23.05
CA PRO A 633 16.43 11.11 21.97
C PRO A 633 16.00 9.65 21.89
N ARG A 634 15.69 9.14 20.70
CA ARG A 634 15.31 7.72 20.50
C ARG A 634 14.17 7.27 21.42
N GLY A 635 13.29 8.20 21.81
CA GLY A 635 12.19 7.95 22.72
C GLY A 635 10.90 8.58 22.22
N TRP A 636 9.89 8.57 23.09
CA TRP A 636 8.54 8.96 22.72
C TRP A 636 7.79 9.55 23.90
N VAL A 637 6.69 10.21 23.58
CA VAL A 637 5.76 10.82 24.52
C VAL A 637 4.33 10.52 24.08
N TRP A 638 3.44 10.34 25.03
CA TRP A 638 2.05 9.93 24.81
C TRP A 638 1.10 10.95 25.44
N GLY A 639 0.21 11.51 24.64
CA GLY A 639 -0.79 12.49 25.06
C GLY A 639 -2.19 11.89 24.95
N GLN A 640 -3.00 12.05 26.00
CA GLN A 640 -4.40 11.63 26.08
C GLN A 640 -5.26 12.68 26.79
#